data_AF-H3CQ13-F1
#
_entry.id   AF-H3CQ13-F1
#
_cell.length_a   1.000
_cell.length_b   1.000
_cell.length_c   1.000
_cell.angle_alpha   90.00
_cell.angle_beta   90.00
_cell.angle_gamma   90.00
#
_symmetry.space_group_name_H-M   'P 1'
#
loop_
_entity.id
_entity.type
_entity.pdbx_description
1 polymer ?
#
loop_
_entity_poly.entity_id
_entity_poly.type
_entity_poly.pdbx_seq_one_letter_code
_entity_poly.pdbx_strand_id
1 'polypeptide(L)'
;MGCGLAKSNVPLKKGDKAIRAALLIQRWYRQYVARLEMRRRYTWNIFQSIEYAGEQDQIKLYDFFASLMEHFTPASSERNLISHIFRKNEVCCEADWERYFSYSSVEVPDSYSGPRPTFPLTLCGVLKLVEAFKHKQQLHARYVLQLLGETWRFLRILPNINQVSACQNREITICGDLHGHLEDLLVIFYKNGFPSSEKPYVFNGDFVDRGKSSIEILLILFGFLLVYPNDVHLNRGNHEDHIVNLRYGFTKEVWGKYRVHGKKILKLLQKIFSWLPLATLVDHKVLIVHGGISDTTDLDAIARVDRHKYVSALRPPKLKNQAANEKKKRRRLAGFDQSYGEPQRSDSDSDPESGEATEADEHEWKQIVDILWSDPMPQSGCIPNEVRGGGCYWGPDVTEKVLARHDLQLLVRSHECKQEGYEFCHDRRVLTIFSASNYYEVGSNRGAYIRMGHDLIPHFVQYQASKTCRELTLRQSVGRTERSALRALKEQLFVHKSDLMSAFQEFDPNNTGMISLRHWASATERVLNLGLPWRVLRPQLVSSTESGMVDYQQWIREFSITEPKLEMADNSILETMYRNHCNLETIFRIIDTDHSGLISFEEFHQTWKLLSSHLKMEISDKAVTDLAQSIDFNKDGSIDINEFMEAFRLVH
;
A
#
# COMPACT_ATOMS: atom_id res chain seq x y z
N MET A 1 32.14 -40.12 44.79
CA MET A 1 32.55 -41.53 44.62
C MET A 1 32.67 -41.79 43.13
N GLY A 2 33.83 -42.27 42.70
CA GLY A 2 34.18 -42.42 41.29
C GLY A 2 33.69 -43.72 40.66
N CYS A 3 33.56 -43.71 39.34
CA CYS A 3 33.74 -44.89 38.49
C CYS A 3 34.50 -44.46 37.23
N GLY A 4 35.67 -45.08 37.04
CA GLY A 4 36.69 -44.70 36.08
C GLY A 4 36.31 -44.97 34.64
N LEU A 5 36.51 -43.96 33.79
CA LEU A 5 36.62 -44.13 32.34
C LEU A 5 38.02 -44.66 32.01
N ALA A 6 38.11 -45.96 31.80
CA ALA A 6 39.28 -46.57 31.17
C ALA A 6 39.43 -46.00 29.75
N LYS A 7 40.53 -45.27 29.51
CA LYS A 7 40.98 -44.87 28.18
C LYS A 7 41.41 -46.11 27.40
N SER A 8 40.50 -46.70 26.62
CA SER A 8 40.88 -47.64 25.55
C SER A 8 41.38 -46.85 24.35
N ASN A 9 42.70 -46.61 24.30
CA ASN A 9 43.39 -46.08 23.13
C ASN A 9 43.50 -47.17 22.06
N VAL A 10 42.40 -47.44 21.33
CA VAL A 10 42.47 -48.17 20.05
C VAL A 10 42.64 -47.12 18.95
N PRO A 11 43.67 -47.20 18.09
CA PRO A 11 43.82 -46.27 16.98
C PRO A 11 42.68 -46.48 15.99
N LEU A 12 41.68 -45.59 16.01
CA LEU A 12 40.62 -45.55 15.01
C LEU A 12 41.26 -45.47 13.60
N LYS A 13 40.91 -46.43 12.73
CA LYS A 13 41.32 -46.45 11.32
C LYS A 13 40.96 -45.08 10.69
N LYS A 14 41.83 -44.54 9.83
CA LYS A 14 41.65 -43.21 9.19
C LYS A 14 40.24 -43.01 8.60
N GLY A 15 39.62 -44.07 8.06
CA GLY A 15 38.25 -44.07 7.54
C GLY A 15 37.16 -43.78 8.59
N ASP A 16 37.27 -44.34 9.80
CA ASP A 16 36.25 -44.15 10.85
C ASP A 16 36.27 -42.73 11.42
N LYS A 17 37.45 -42.11 11.51
CA LYS A 17 37.58 -40.69 11.89
C LYS A 17 36.97 -39.78 10.83
N ALA A 18 37.19 -40.08 9.55
CA ALA A 18 36.63 -39.30 8.44
C ALA A 18 35.09 -39.39 8.41
N ILE A 19 34.52 -40.58 8.60
CA ILE A 19 33.05 -40.78 8.63
C ILE A 19 32.43 -40.05 9.83
N ARG A 20 33.03 -40.13 11.03
CA ARG A 20 32.55 -39.39 12.20
C ARG A 20 32.63 -37.88 12.01
N ALA A 21 33.70 -37.38 11.41
CA ALA A 21 33.84 -35.96 11.09
C ALA A 21 32.77 -35.50 10.07
N ALA A 22 32.53 -36.28 9.02
CA ALA A 22 31.51 -35.99 8.02
C ALA A 22 30.10 -35.91 8.64
N LEU A 23 29.74 -36.84 9.54
CA LEU A 23 28.45 -36.83 10.24
C LEU A 23 28.29 -35.59 11.15
N LEU A 24 29.36 -35.19 11.85
CA LEU A 24 29.34 -33.98 12.67
C LEU A 24 29.19 -32.72 11.83
N ILE A 25 29.91 -32.62 10.70
CA ILE A 25 29.80 -31.51 9.75
C ILE A 25 28.40 -31.45 9.16
N GLN A 26 27.83 -32.59 8.73
CA GLN A 26 26.47 -32.65 8.19
C GLN A 26 25.43 -32.24 9.23
N ARG A 27 25.55 -32.72 10.47
CA ARG A 27 24.65 -32.34 11.57
C ARG A 27 24.72 -30.85 11.86
N TRP A 28 25.94 -30.31 11.98
CA TRP A 28 26.16 -28.88 12.18
C TRP A 28 25.59 -28.06 11.02
N TYR A 29 25.84 -28.49 9.77
CA TYR A 29 25.34 -27.81 8.57
C TYR A 29 23.81 -27.80 8.51
N ARG A 30 23.14 -28.93 8.77
CA ARG A 30 21.67 -28.99 8.84
C ARG A 30 21.10 -28.06 9.91
N GLN A 31 21.72 -28.03 11.10
CA GLN A 31 21.31 -27.10 12.16
C GLN A 31 21.56 -25.64 11.78
N TYR A 32 22.68 -25.36 11.13
CA TYR A 32 23.04 -24.03 10.65
C TYR A 32 22.04 -23.52 9.59
N VAL A 33 21.73 -24.35 8.59
CA VAL A 33 20.75 -24.05 7.54
C VAL A 33 19.36 -23.85 8.15
N ALA A 34 18.92 -24.72 9.05
CA ALA A 34 17.62 -24.58 9.72
C ALA A 34 17.51 -23.28 10.52
N ARG A 35 18.59 -22.86 11.22
CA ARG A 35 18.63 -21.57 11.92
C ARG A 35 18.59 -20.38 10.96
N LEU A 36 19.33 -20.44 9.86
CA LEU A 36 19.30 -19.39 8.84
C LEU A 36 17.91 -19.25 8.23
N GLU A 37 17.26 -20.38 7.92
CA GLU A 37 15.92 -20.39 7.34
C GLU A 37 14.87 -19.88 8.33
N MET A 38 14.96 -20.24 9.62
CA MET A 38 14.11 -19.67 10.66
C MET A 38 14.30 -18.14 10.75
N ARG A 39 15.54 -17.66 10.68
CA ARG A 39 15.85 -16.21 10.64
C ARG A 39 15.24 -15.50 9.45
N ARG A 40 15.37 -16.12 8.29
CA ARG A 40 14.79 -15.65 7.03
C ARG A 40 13.27 -15.54 7.14
N ARG A 41 12.59 -16.55 7.70
CA ARG A 41 11.12 -16.58 7.84
C ARG A 41 10.57 -15.53 8.79
N TYR A 42 11.08 -15.39 10.01
CA TYR A 42 10.52 -14.34 10.88
C TYR A 42 10.85 -12.94 10.36
N THR A 43 12.01 -12.75 9.70
CA THR A 43 12.35 -11.47 9.06
C THR A 43 11.31 -11.11 8.01
N TRP A 44 10.92 -12.09 7.20
CA TRP A 44 9.85 -11.95 6.22
C TRP A 44 8.52 -11.59 6.89
N ASN A 45 8.12 -12.35 7.92
CA ASN A 45 6.88 -12.10 8.64
C ASN A 45 6.83 -10.71 9.27
N ILE A 46 7.95 -10.18 9.77
CA ILE A 46 8.01 -8.80 10.29
C ILE A 46 7.65 -7.79 9.20
N PHE A 47 8.29 -7.86 8.02
CA PHE A 47 7.99 -6.93 6.93
C PHE A 47 6.54 -7.02 6.48
N GLN A 48 6.06 -8.23 6.24
CA GLN A 48 4.69 -8.48 5.77
C GLN A 48 3.64 -8.01 6.79
N SER A 49 3.83 -8.31 8.08
CA SER A 49 2.90 -7.87 9.13
C SER A 49 2.85 -6.35 9.26
N ILE A 50 3.99 -5.66 9.18
CA ILE A 50 4.04 -4.19 9.25
C ILE A 50 3.35 -3.57 8.03
N GLU A 51 3.59 -4.12 6.85
CA GLU A 51 2.96 -3.67 5.62
C GLU A 51 1.43 -3.78 5.68
N TYR A 52 0.91 -4.95 6.05
CA TYR A 52 -0.53 -5.19 6.10
C TYR A 52 -1.21 -4.35 7.18
N ALA A 53 -0.58 -4.20 8.36
CA ALA A 53 -1.09 -3.28 9.38
C ALA A 53 -1.20 -1.84 8.86
N GLY A 54 -0.22 -1.41 8.06
CA GLY A 54 -0.28 -0.11 7.40
C GLY A 54 -1.45 0.04 6.42
N GLU A 55 -1.80 -1.01 5.67
CA GLU A 55 -2.95 -1.01 4.75
C GLU A 55 -4.27 -0.89 5.50
N GLN A 56 -4.43 -1.63 6.60
CA GLN A 56 -5.61 -1.54 7.46
C GLN A 56 -5.82 -0.13 8.02
N ASP A 57 -4.73 0.49 8.50
CA ASP A 57 -4.79 1.82 9.08
C ASP A 57 -5.18 2.87 8.05
N GLN A 58 -4.92 2.66 6.76
CA GLN A 58 -5.33 3.60 5.70
C GLN A 58 -6.83 3.61 5.52
N ILE A 59 -7.49 2.48 5.69
CA ILE A 59 -8.95 2.37 5.58
C ILE A 59 -9.60 3.05 6.78
N LYS A 60 -9.07 2.84 8.00
CA LYS A 60 -9.52 3.57 9.20
C LYS A 60 -9.32 5.08 9.05
N LEU A 61 -8.17 5.49 8.49
CA LEU A 61 -7.87 6.90 8.21
C LEU A 61 -8.83 7.49 7.17
N TYR A 62 -9.17 6.72 6.14
CA TYR A 62 -10.18 7.12 5.17
C TYR A 62 -11.55 7.31 5.82
N ASP A 63 -12.02 6.35 6.64
CA ASP A 63 -13.29 6.46 7.37
C ASP A 63 -13.31 7.69 8.29
N PHE A 64 -12.18 7.98 8.93
CA PHE A 64 -11.98 9.20 9.69
C PHE A 64 -12.15 10.46 8.81
N PHE A 65 -11.44 10.56 7.69
CA PHE A 65 -11.51 11.73 6.81
C PHE A 65 -12.87 11.88 6.13
N ALA A 66 -13.51 10.77 5.75
CA ALA A 66 -14.86 10.75 5.21
C ALA A 66 -15.85 11.30 6.24
N SER A 67 -15.73 10.86 7.51
CA SER A 67 -16.50 11.41 8.62
C SER A 67 -16.22 12.90 8.81
N LEU A 68 -14.95 13.34 8.82
CA LEU A 68 -14.60 14.75 8.99
C LEU A 68 -15.23 15.64 7.91
N MET A 69 -15.19 15.20 6.65
CA MET A 69 -15.79 15.91 5.51
C MET A 69 -17.33 15.93 5.50
N GLU A 70 -17.98 14.96 6.14
CA GLU A 70 -19.45 14.96 6.31
C GLU A 70 -19.91 15.94 7.41
N HIS A 71 -19.06 16.23 8.39
CA HIS A 71 -19.37 17.14 9.50
C HIS A 71 -18.90 18.58 9.22
N PHE A 72 -17.89 18.78 8.37
CA PHE A 72 -17.43 20.08 7.89
C PHE A 72 -18.04 20.42 6.52
N THR A 73 -19.23 21.02 6.52
CA THR A 73 -19.70 21.80 5.37
C THR A 73 -19.92 23.26 5.76
N PRO A 74 -18.91 24.14 5.62
CA PRO A 74 -19.15 25.57 5.51
C PRO A 74 -19.69 25.88 4.10
N ALA A 75 -20.70 26.75 4.06
CA ALA A 75 -21.21 27.36 2.85
C ALA A 75 -20.26 28.49 2.40
N SER A 76 -19.14 28.15 1.75
CA SER A 76 -18.29 29.13 1.06
C SER A 76 -17.91 28.63 -0.33
N SER A 77 -17.87 29.56 -1.28
CA SER A 77 -17.85 29.29 -2.73
C SER A 77 -16.46 29.00 -3.31
N GLU A 78 -15.42 28.89 -2.50
CA GLU A 78 -14.05 28.59 -2.96
C GLU A 78 -13.62 27.23 -2.41
N ARG A 79 -13.53 26.25 -3.33
CA ARG A 79 -13.60 24.81 -3.03
C ARG A 79 -12.22 24.19 -2.75
N ASN A 80 -12.07 23.59 -1.56
CA ASN A 80 -10.87 22.90 -1.07
C ASN A 80 -10.36 21.75 -1.98
N LEU A 81 -9.05 21.47 -1.97
CA LEU A 81 -8.44 20.32 -2.66
C LEU A 81 -8.89 18.98 -2.04
N ILE A 82 -8.94 18.88 -0.70
CA ILE A 82 -9.41 17.69 0.01
C ILE A 82 -10.92 17.51 -0.16
N SER A 83 -11.70 18.59 -0.16
CA SER A 83 -13.13 18.48 -0.53
C SER A 83 -13.29 17.93 -1.95
N HIS A 84 -12.35 18.16 -2.87
CA HIS A 84 -12.38 17.58 -4.22
C HIS A 84 -11.88 16.14 -4.31
N ILE A 85 -10.89 15.76 -3.50
CA ILE A 85 -10.38 14.39 -3.40
C ILE A 85 -11.44 13.49 -2.72
N PHE A 86 -12.23 14.04 -1.78
CA PHE A 86 -13.20 13.30 -0.94
C PHE A 86 -14.69 13.57 -1.20
N ARG A 87 -15.13 14.64 -1.88
CA ARG A 87 -16.55 14.82 -2.30
C ARG A 87 -16.92 13.92 -3.47
N LYS A 88 -18.23 13.63 -3.54
CA LYS A 88 -18.94 13.07 -4.69
C LYS A 88 -18.51 13.77 -5.98
N ASN A 89 -18.29 12.94 -7.01
CA ASN A 89 -18.06 13.33 -8.40
C ASN A 89 -18.69 14.68 -8.73
N GLU A 90 -17.89 15.71 -9.02
CA GLU A 90 -18.38 16.84 -9.80
C GLU A 90 -18.78 16.26 -11.17
N VAL A 91 -20.10 16.06 -11.35
CA VAL A 91 -20.69 15.72 -12.64
C VAL A 91 -20.61 17.00 -13.49
N CYS A 92 -19.43 17.25 -14.02
CA CYS A 92 -19.21 18.23 -15.08
C CYS A 92 -19.19 17.49 -16.42
N CYS A 93 -19.70 18.13 -17.47
CA CYS A 93 -19.80 17.52 -18.79
C CYS A 93 -18.41 17.14 -19.31
N GLU A 94 -18.26 16.06 -20.09
CA GLU A 94 -16.96 15.53 -20.51
C GLU A 94 -16.08 16.56 -21.24
N ALA A 95 -16.71 17.48 -21.98
CA ALA A 95 -16.04 18.58 -22.67
C ALA A 95 -15.32 19.55 -21.71
N ASP A 96 -15.83 19.72 -20.49
CA ASP A 96 -15.23 20.59 -19.48
C ASP A 96 -13.95 19.96 -18.90
N TRP A 97 -13.89 18.63 -18.83
CA TRP A 97 -12.69 17.92 -18.38
C TRP A 97 -11.57 17.94 -19.43
N GLU A 98 -11.88 17.79 -20.71
CA GLU A 98 -10.88 17.93 -21.77
C GLU A 98 -10.28 19.34 -21.79
N ARG A 99 -11.11 20.37 -21.56
CA ARG A 99 -10.64 21.75 -21.41
C ARG A 99 -9.82 21.93 -20.13
N TYR A 100 -10.27 21.36 -19.01
CA TYR A 100 -9.56 21.40 -17.72
C TYR A 100 -8.17 20.77 -17.82
N PHE A 101 -8.06 19.62 -18.48
CA PHE A 101 -6.81 18.89 -18.66
C PHE A 101 -5.96 19.37 -19.84
N SER A 102 -6.41 20.41 -20.57
CA SER A 102 -5.68 20.97 -21.70
C SER A 102 -4.23 21.32 -21.35
N TYR A 103 -3.29 20.76 -22.10
CA TYR A 103 -1.87 21.01 -21.97
C TYR A 103 -1.41 22.20 -22.82
N SER A 104 -2.28 22.74 -23.69
CA SER A 104 -1.94 23.77 -24.67
C SER A 104 -1.40 25.05 -24.03
N SER A 105 -1.92 25.41 -22.84
CA SER A 105 -1.50 26.59 -22.06
C SER A 105 -0.22 26.38 -21.25
N VAL A 106 0.36 25.17 -21.24
CA VAL A 106 1.62 24.90 -20.54
C VAL A 106 2.79 25.19 -21.47
N GLU A 107 3.49 26.29 -21.23
CA GLU A 107 4.68 26.70 -21.98
C GLU A 107 5.87 25.78 -21.65
N VAL A 108 6.70 25.49 -22.66
CA VAL A 108 7.92 24.68 -22.49
C VAL A 108 9.11 25.62 -22.65
N PRO A 109 9.95 25.80 -21.63
CA PRO A 109 11.14 26.63 -21.74
C PRO A 109 12.10 26.13 -22.82
N ASP A 110 12.81 27.05 -23.49
CA ASP A 110 13.83 26.71 -24.50
C ASP A 110 15.01 25.93 -23.89
N SER A 111 15.25 26.09 -22.59
CA SER A 111 16.26 25.33 -21.83
C SER A 111 15.91 23.85 -21.67
N TYR A 112 14.67 23.43 -21.97
CA TYR A 112 14.26 22.04 -21.85
C TYR A 112 14.86 21.17 -22.96
N SER A 113 15.79 20.30 -22.58
CA SER A 113 16.51 19.37 -23.47
C SER A 113 15.98 17.92 -23.44
N GLY A 114 14.88 17.67 -22.72
CA GLY A 114 14.31 16.34 -22.61
C GLY A 114 13.41 15.93 -23.79
N PRO A 115 12.85 14.72 -23.75
CA PRO A 115 12.01 14.20 -24.81
C PRO A 115 10.79 15.09 -25.08
N ARG A 116 10.47 15.26 -26.37
CA ARG A 116 9.29 16.00 -26.86
C ARG A 116 8.42 15.03 -27.66
N PRO A 117 7.63 14.17 -27.00
CA PRO A 117 6.78 13.21 -27.70
C PRO A 117 5.77 13.92 -28.60
N THR A 118 5.51 13.33 -29.76
CA THR A 118 4.49 13.76 -30.72
C THR A 118 3.46 12.66 -30.85
N PHE A 119 2.22 13.01 -31.20
CA PHE A 119 1.11 12.07 -31.28
C PHE A 119 0.56 12.04 -32.73
N PRO A 120 0.24 10.86 -33.30
CA PRO A 120 0.26 9.54 -32.66
C PRO A 120 1.67 9.09 -32.22
N LEU A 121 1.76 8.51 -31.04
CA LEU A 121 3.03 8.17 -30.41
C LEU A 121 3.72 7.05 -31.20
N THR A 122 5.03 7.16 -31.38
CA THR A 122 5.82 6.15 -32.10
C THR A 122 6.73 5.39 -31.15
N LEU A 123 7.16 4.18 -31.54
CA LEU A 123 8.16 3.40 -30.79
C LEU A 123 9.42 4.23 -30.48
N CYS A 124 9.93 4.98 -31.47
CA CYS A 124 11.07 5.87 -31.26
C CYS A 124 10.80 6.92 -30.17
N GLY A 125 9.59 7.46 -30.11
CA GLY A 125 9.15 8.37 -29.04
C GLY A 125 9.20 7.71 -27.66
N VAL A 126 8.66 6.49 -27.53
CA VAL A 126 8.68 5.75 -26.26
C VAL A 126 10.10 5.36 -25.84
N LEU A 127 10.95 4.90 -26.76
CA LEU A 127 12.34 4.56 -26.45
C LEU A 127 13.15 5.77 -25.99
N LYS A 128 12.88 6.97 -26.53
CA LYS A 128 13.46 8.22 -26.02
C LYS A 128 13.01 8.52 -24.58
N LEU A 129 11.77 8.22 -24.21
CA LEU A 129 11.30 8.33 -22.83
C LEU A 129 12.03 7.36 -21.91
N VAL A 130 12.12 6.08 -22.30
CA VAL A 130 12.86 5.05 -21.55
C VAL A 130 14.30 5.50 -21.31
N GLU A 131 14.99 5.97 -22.35
CA GLU A 131 16.39 6.40 -22.24
C GLU A 131 16.56 7.65 -21.38
N ALA A 132 15.64 8.62 -21.48
CA ALA A 132 15.63 9.80 -20.61
C ALA A 132 15.45 9.40 -19.13
N PHE A 133 14.48 8.54 -18.82
CA PHE A 133 14.20 8.11 -17.46
C PHE A 133 15.31 7.24 -16.86
N LYS A 134 15.95 6.39 -17.67
CA LYS A 134 17.17 5.67 -17.29
C LYS A 134 18.28 6.62 -16.84
N HIS A 135 18.39 7.80 -17.47
CA HIS A 135 19.33 8.87 -17.10
C HIS A 135 18.77 9.85 -16.06
N LYS A 136 17.64 9.52 -15.42
CA LYS A 136 16.96 10.37 -14.42
C LYS A 136 16.57 11.75 -14.95
N GLN A 137 16.37 11.87 -16.26
CA GLN A 137 15.88 13.10 -16.87
C GLN A 137 14.36 13.15 -16.75
N GLN A 138 13.84 14.22 -16.14
CA GLN A 138 12.41 14.40 -15.94
C GLN A 138 11.71 14.83 -17.25
N LEU A 139 10.54 14.26 -17.53
CA LEU A 139 9.69 14.70 -18.65
C LEU A 139 9.02 16.03 -18.30
N HIS A 140 8.90 16.96 -19.25
CA HIS A 140 8.22 18.24 -18.98
C HIS A 140 6.72 18.03 -18.72
N ALA A 141 6.12 18.78 -17.80
CA ALA A 141 4.71 18.64 -17.38
C ALA A 141 3.71 18.71 -18.55
N ARG A 142 4.00 19.54 -19.56
CA ARG A 142 3.21 19.61 -20.81
C ARG A 142 3.06 18.23 -21.46
N TYR A 143 4.17 17.52 -21.63
CA TYR A 143 4.21 16.23 -22.31
C TYR A 143 3.66 15.11 -21.43
N VAL A 144 3.80 15.23 -20.10
CA VAL A 144 3.11 14.35 -19.15
C VAL A 144 1.60 14.46 -19.31
N LEU A 145 1.04 15.68 -19.23
CA LEU A 145 -0.40 15.90 -19.39
C LEU A 145 -0.91 15.47 -20.77
N GLN A 146 -0.11 15.67 -21.82
CA GLN A 146 -0.44 15.21 -23.17
C GLN A 146 -0.53 13.68 -23.24
N LEU A 147 0.49 12.96 -22.78
CA LEU A 147 0.52 11.50 -22.79
C LEU A 147 -0.59 10.90 -21.93
N LEU A 148 -0.81 11.45 -20.74
CA LEU A 148 -1.91 11.04 -19.86
C LEU A 148 -3.28 11.31 -20.51
N GLY A 149 -3.46 12.44 -21.19
CA GLY A 149 -4.71 12.76 -21.88
C GLY A 149 -5.05 11.77 -22.99
N GLU A 150 -4.06 11.41 -23.83
CA GLU A 150 -4.24 10.41 -24.88
C GLU A 150 -4.51 9.01 -24.29
N THR A 151 -3.81 8.66 -23.21
CA THR A 151 -4.06 7.41 -22.48
C THR A 151 -5.47 7.36 -21.92
N TRP A 152 -5.93 8.45 -21.30
CA TRP A 152 -7.27 8.54 -20.73
C TRP A 152 -8.35 8.31 -21.80
N ARG A 153 -8.20 8.91 -22.99
CA ARG A 153 -9.09 8.69 -24.13
C ARG A 153 -9.09 7.23 -24.58
N PHE A 154 -7.91 6.61 -24.67
CA PHE A 154 -7.78 5.22 -25.11
C PHE A 154 -8.38 4.23 -24.11
N LEU A 155 -8.15 4.39 -22.80
CA LEU A 155 -8.68 3.45 -21.79
C LEU A 155 -10.21 3.41 -21.74
N ARG A 156 -10.89 4.49 -22.13
CA ARG A 156 -12.38 4.58 -22.15
C ARG A 156 -13.03 3.61 -23.14
N ILE A 157 -12.32 3.21 -24.19
CA ILE A 157 -12.83 2.27 -25.19
C ILE A 157 -12.48 0.81 -24.87
N LEU A 158 -11.66 0.56 -23.85
CA LEU A 158 -11.26 -0.79 -23.47
C LEU A 158 -12.33 -1.49 -22.61
N PRO A 159 -12.48 -2.83 -22.77
CA PRO A 159 -13.35 -3.63 -21.91
C PRO A 159 -12.77 -3.77 -20.50
N ASN A 160 -13.58 -4.26 -19.56
CA ASN A 160 -13.10 -4.59 -18.20
C ASN A 160 -12.17 -5.82 -18.20
N ILE A 161 -12.42 -6.77 -19.11
CA ILE A 161 -11.64 -8.00 -19.26
C ILE A 161 -11.01 -8.01 -20.66
N ASN A 162 -9.69 -7.83 -20.73
CA ASN A 162 -8.96 -7.95 -21.99
C ASN A 162 -8.91 -9.42 -22.43
N GLN A 163 -9.00 -9.67 -23.72
CA GLN A 163 -8.83 -11.00 -24.30
C GLN A 163 -7.50 -11.05 -25.05
N VAL A 164 -6.68 -12.06 -24.75
CA VAL A 164 -5.36 -12.24 -25.35
C VAL A 164 -5.22 -13.69 -25.78
N SER A 165 -4.55 -13.91 -26.90
CA SER A 165 -4.25 -15.27 -27.37
C SER A 165 -2.76 -15.52 -27.47
N ALA A 166 -2.30 -16.61 -26.87
CA ALA A 166 -0.95 -17.11 -27.02
C ALA A 166 -0.90 -18.00 -28.26
N CYS A 167 0.12 -17.84 -29.10
CA CYS A 167 0.31 -18.73 -30.24
C CYS A 167 1.78 -19.17 -30.32
N GLN A 168 2.08 -20.14 -31.19
CA GLN A 168 3.37 -20.81 -31.19
C GLN A 168 4.57 -19.88 -31.47
N ASN A 169 4.33 -18.74 -32.12
CA ASN A 169 5.34 -17.71 -32.41
C ASN A 169 5.15 -16.42 -31.60
N ARG A 170 4.23 -16.40 -30.61
CA ARG A 170 3.88 -15.23 -29.81
C ARG A 170 3.68 -15.64 -28.36
N GLU A 171 4.77 -15.59 -27.59
CA GLU A 171 4.75 -15.80 -26.15
C GLU A 171 4.29 -14.53 -25.44
N ILE A 172 3.32 -14.65 -24.53
CA ILE A 172 2.85 -13.55 -23.69
C ILE A 172 3.75 -13.44 -22.47
N THR A 173 4.18 -12.21 -22.18
CA THR A 173 4.92 -11.90 -20.96
C THR A 173 3.99 -11.33 -19.90
N ILE A 174 3.96 -11.91 -18.71
CA ILE A 174 3.14 -11.44 -17.59
C ILE A 174 4.06 -10.93 -16.48
N CYS A 175 3.94 -9.66 -16.15
CA CYS A 175 4.63 -8.98 -15.07
C CYS A 175 3.65 -8.71 -13.93
N GLY A 176 4.10 -8.91 -12.69
CA GLY A 176 3.38 -8.48 -11.50
C GLY A 176 3.76 -7.05 -11.10
N ASP A 177 3.67 -6.78 -9.80
CA ASP A 177 3.84 -5.45 -9.22
C ASP A 177 5.24 -4.89 -9.50
N LEU A 178 5.32 -3.57 -9.74
CA LEU A 178 6.58 -2.85 -9.95
C LEU A 178 6.83 -1.80 -8.87
N HIS A 179 5.78 -1.22 -8.28
CA HIS A 179 5.86 -0.28 -7.15
C HIS A 179 6.95 0.79 -7.31
N GLY A 180 6.99 1.50 -8.44
CA GLY A 180 7.97 2.56 -8.66
C GLY A 180 9.44 2.12 -8.74
N HIS A 181 9.73 0.81 -8.91
CA HIS A 181 11.09 0.28 -9.11
C HIS A 181 11.49 0.25 -10.59
N LEU A 182 11.80 1.42 -11.16
CA LEU A 182 12.13 1.57 -12.58
C LEU A 182 13.28 0.65 -13.04
N GLU A 183 14.28 0.41 -12.20
CA GLU A 183 15.41 -0.47 -12.53
C GLU A 183 14.96 -1.92 -12.81
N ASP A 184 13.93 -2.41 -12.11
CA ASP A 184 13.36 -3.74 -12.35
C ASP A 184 12.69 -3.81 -13.72
N LEU A 185 11.89 -2.79 -14.09
CA LEU A 185 11.28 -2.68 -15.42
C LEU A 185 12.34 -2.65 -16.53
N LEU A 186 13.43 -1.90 -16.32
CA LEU A 186 14.55 -1.85 -17.26
C LEU A 186 15.27 -3.21 -17.39
N VAL A 187 15.41 -3.96 -16.29
CA VAL A 187 15.97 -5.32 -16.33
C VAL A 187 15.05 -6.29 -17.09
N ILE A 188 13.73 -6.19 -16.91
CA ILE A 188 12.75 -6.96 -17.69
C ILE A 188 12.95 -6.69 -19.18
N PHE A 189 12.96 -5.42 -19.60
CA PHE A 189 13.15 -5.06 -21.01
C PHE A 189 14.52 -5.45 -21.55
N TYR A 190 15.57 -5.36 -20.74
CA TYR A 190 16.90 -5.82 -21.13
C TYR A 190 16.94 -7.33 -21.38
N LYS A 191 16.31 -8.13 -20.51
CA LYS A 191 16.33 -9.60 -20.62
C LYS A 191 15.33 -10.16 -21.62
N ASN A 192 14.14 -9.58 -21.70
CA ASN A 192 13.02 -10.11 -22.49
C ASN A 192 12.79 -9.34 -23.80
N GLY A 193 13.33 -8.14 -23.92
CA GLY A 193 13.06 -7.20 -25.02
C GLY A 193 11.88 -6.27 -24.73
N PHE A 194 11.82 -5.15 -25.43
CA PHE A 194 10.69 -4.23 -25.34
C PHE A 194 9.38 -4.85 -25.87
N PRO A 195 8.21 -4.33 -25.44
CA PRO A 195 6.94 -4.70 -26.04
C PRO A 195 6.92 -4.48 -27.56
N SER A 196 6.30 -5.42 -28.25
CA SER A 196 6.09 -5.40 -29.70
C SER A 196 4.96 -6.37 -30.07
N SER A 197 4.52 -6.39 -31.32
CA SER A 197 3.47 -7.34 -31.75
C SER A 197 3.88 -8.81 -31.65
N GLU A 198 5.18 -9.11 -31.67
CA GLU A 198 5.72 -10.46 -31.42
C GLU A 198 5.88 -10.77 -29.93
N LYS A 199 5.94 -9.73 -29.08
CA LYS A 199 6.16 -9.85 -27.63
C LYS A 199 5.11 -9.05 -26.86
N PRO A 200 3.88 -9.59 -26.74
CA PRO A 200 2.85 -8.97 -25.93
C PRO A 200 3.18 -9.03 -24.44
N TYR A 201 2.71 -8.03 -23.70
CA TYR A 201 2.91 -7.88 -22.26
C TYR A 201 1.58 -7.67 -21.55
N VAL A 202 1.43 -8.30 -20.39
CA VAL A 202 0.42 -7.99 -19.38
C VAL A 202 1.13 -7.49 -18.14
N PHE A 203 0.89 -6.24 -17.74
CA PHE A 203 1.34 -5.71 -16.45
C PHE A 203 0.17 -5.70 -15.48
N ASN A 204 0.27 -6.51 -14.43
CA ASN A 204 -0.87 -6.87 -13.60
C ASN A 204 -0.97 -6.02 -12.32
N GLY A 205 -1.20 -4.72 -12.51
CA GLY A 205 -1.42 -3.76 -11.42
C GLY A 205 -0.17 -3.35 -10.65
N ASP A 206 -0.35 -2.38 -9.76
CA ASP A 206 0.63 -1.89 -8.78
C ASP A 206 1.92 -1.38 -9.43
N PHE A 207 1.74 -0.42 -10.32
CA PHE A 207 2.82 0.26 -11.04
C PHE A 207 3.50 1.32 -10.17
N VAL A 208 2.72 1.92 -9.26
CA VAL A 208 3.09 3.09 -8.45
C VAL A 208 3.22 2.79 -6.96
N ASP A 209 3.56 3.83 -6.21
CA ASP A 209 3.79 3.82 -4.76
C ASP A 209 5.02 3.01 -4.32
N ARG A 210 5.43 3.21 -3.05
CA ARG A 210 6.59 2.61 -2.36
C ARG A 210 7.94 3.03 -2.94
N GLY A 211 8.18 2.80 -4.23
CA GLY A 211 9.35 3.23 -4.97
C GLY A 211 9.35 4.73 -5.30
N LYS A 212 10.43 5.18 -5.94
CA LYS A 212 10.69 6.61 -6.22
C LYS A 212 10.50 7.03 -7.68
N SER A 213 10.20 6.05 -8.55
CA SER A 213 10.13 6.22 -9.99
C SER A 213 8.79 5.76 -10.57
N SER A 214 7.71 6.01 -9.83
CA SER A 214 6.35 5.60 -10.18
C SER A 214 5.86 6.31 -11.44
N ILE A 215 6.07 7.63 -11.54
CA ILE A 215 5.60 8.39 -12.70
C ILE A 215 6.35 8.00 -13.98
N GLU A 216 7.64 7.70 -13.89
CA GLU A 216 8.42 7.23 -15.04
C GLU A 216 7.92 5.87 -15.53
N ILE A 217 7.64 4.93 -14.62
CA ILE A 217 7.05 3.63 -14.97
C ILE A 217 5.71 3.83 -15.67
N LEU A 218 4.79 4.60 -15.08
CA LEU A 218 3.48 4.84 -15.70
C LEU A 218 3.60 5.42 -17.11
N LEU A 219 4.46 6.42 -17.30
CA LEU A 219 4.63 7.06 -18.61
C LEU A 219 5.23 6.11 -19.65
N ILE A 220 6.11 5.19 -19.24
CA ILE A 220 6.64 4.13 -20.11
C ILE A 220 5.53 3.14 -20.48
N LEU A 221 4.78 2.63 -19.49
CA LEU A 221 3.72 1.63 -19.70
C LEU A 221 2.61 2.19 -20.58
N PHE A 222 2.15 3.40 -20.31
CA PHE A 222 1.17 4.11 -21.13
C PHE A 222 1.71 4.43 -22.53
N GLY A 223 2.98 4.79 -22.65
CA GLY A 223 3.63 4.96 -23.95
C GLY A 223 3.56 3.68 -24.80
N PHE A 224 3.92 2.53 -24.22
CA PHE A 224 3.83 1.25 -24.91
C PHE A 224 2.39 0.81 -25.18
N LEU A 225 1.44 1.09 -24.27
CA LEU A 225 0.01 0.86 -24.50
C LEU A 225 -0.50 1.62 -25.73
N LEU A 226 -0.12 2.89 -25.88
CA LEU A 226 -0.54 3.71 -27.02
C LEU A 226 0.12 3.29 -28.35
N VAL A 227 1.35 2.75 -28.31
CA VAL A 227 2.06 2.26 -29.51
C VAL A 227 1.60 0.86 -29.91
N TYR A 228 1.31 -0.01 -28.95
CA TYR A 228 0.91 -1.40 -29.15
C TYR A 228 -0.42 -1.73 -28.45
N PRO A 229 -1.54 -1.11 -28.87
CA PRO A 229 -2.83 -1.20 -28.18
C PRO A 229 -3.42 -2.62 -28.09
N ASN A 230 -3.00 -3.52 -28.97
CA ASN A 230 -3.45 -4.92 -29.01
C ASN A 230 -2.47 -5.91 -28.35
N ASP A 231 -1.29 -5.45 -27.93
CA ASP A 231 -0.21 -6.30 -27.43
C ASP A 231 0.24 -5.91 -26.02
N VAL A 232 -0.09 -4.72 -25.54
CA VAL A 232 0.26 -4.26 -24.18
C VAL A 232 -1.02 -4.07 -23.39
N HIS A 233 -1.14 -4.80 -22.29
CA HIS A 233 -2.33 -4.82 -21.44
C HIS A 233 -1.94 -4.40 -20.03
N LEU A 234 -2.69 -3.46 -19.46
CA LEU A 234 -2.48 -2.96 -18.10
C LEU A 234 -3.75 -3.28 -17.29
N ASN A 235 -3.64 -4.15 -16.30
CA ASN A 235 -4.72 -4.35 -15.33
C ASN A 235 -4.57 -3.35 -14.19
N ARG A 236 -5.68 -2.94 -13.59
CA ARG A 236 -5.72 -2.11 -12.39
C ARG A 236 -5.22 -2.93 -11.18
N GLY A 237 -4.33 -2.37 -10.38
CA GLY A 237 -4.00 -2.85 -9.04
C GLY A 237 -4.67 -2.01 -7.95
N ASN A 238 -4.49 -2.40 -6.69
CA ASN A 238 -5.06 -1.64 -5.57
C ASN A 238 -4.32 -0.31 -5.34
N HIS A 239 -3.06 -0.20 -5.77
CA HIS A 239 -2.30 1.05 -5.74
C HIS A 239 -2.64 2.02 -6.88
N GLU A 240 -3.40 1.61 -7.90
CA GLU A 240 -4.03 2.54 -8.84
C GLU A 240 -5.34 3.11 -8.24
N ASP A 241 -5.18 3.77 -7.09
CA ASP A 241 -6.24 4.37 -6.30
C ASP A 241 -5.70 5.63 -5.59
N HIS A 242 -6.38 6.76 -5.79
CA HIS A 242 -5.92 8.05 -5.28
C HIS A 242 -5.90 8.12 -3.75
N ILE A 243 -6.66 7.27 -3.05
CA ILE A 243 -6.67 7.20 -1.58
C ILE A 243 -5.42 6.45 -1.09
N VAL A 244 -5.06 5.37 -1.78
CA VAL A 244 -3.85 4.60 -1.49
C VAL A 244 -2.60 5.46 -1.77
N ASN A 245 -2.59 6.19 -2.90
CA ASN A 245 -1.46 7.04 -3.29
C ASN A 245 -1.14 8.18 -2.32
N LEU A 246 -2.09 8.59 -1.46
CA LEU A 246 -1.84 9.63 -0.46
C LEU A 246 -0.85 9.16 0.61
N ARG A 247 -0.90 7.88 0.98
CA ARG A 247 -0.06 7.29 2.04
C ARG A 247 1.24 6.72 1.53
N TYR A 248 1.21 6.03 0.39
CA TYR A 248 2.34 5.19 -0.03
C TYR A 248 3.33 5.88 -0.96
N GLY A 249 3.21 7.20 -1.13
CA GLY A 249 4.28 8.07 -1.62
C GLY A 249 4.11 8.59 -3.04
N PHE A 250 3.21 8.03 -3.86
CA PHE A 250 3.05 8.47 -5.24
C PHE A 250 2.56 9.92 -5.34
N THR A 251 1.62 10.34 -4.48
CA THR A 251 1.18 11.75 -4.42
C THR A 251 2.35 12.69 -4.14
N LYS A 252 3.18 12.33 -3.16
CA LYS A 252 4.38 13.09 -2.78
C LYS A 252 5.40 13.12 -3.93
N GLU A 253 5.58 12.01 -4.64
CA GLU A 253 6.46 11.94 -5.81
C GLU A 253 6.04 12.93 -6.91
N VAL A 254 4.74 12.95 -7.26
CA VAL A 254 4.22 13.82 -8.32
C VAL A 254 4.31 15.30 -7.91
N TRP A 255 4.01 15.66 -6.66
CA TRP A 255 4.19 17.03 -6.19
C TRP A 255 5.66 17.46 -6.16
N GLY A 256 6.55 16.56 -5.71
CA GLY A 256 7.98 16.83 -5.68
C GLY A 256 8.55 17.11 -7.08
N LYS A 257 8.16 16.30 -8.08
CA LYS A 257 8.64 16.43 -9.47
C LYS A 257 7.93 17.55 -10.23
N TYR A 258 6.63 17.78 -10.00
CA TYR A 258 5.81 18.69 -10.79
C TYR A 258 5.11 19.76 -9.94
N ARG A 259 5.87 20.59 -9.22
CA ARG A 259 5.33 21.57 -8.25
C ARG A 259 4.14 22.40 -8.75
N VAL A 260 4.24 22.96 -9.96
CA VAL A 260 3.20 23.85 -10.53
C VAL A 260 1.98 23.07 -11.05
N HIS A 261 2.21 21.92 -11.68
CA HIS A 261 1.15 21.17 -12.40
C HIS A 261 0.76 19.85 -11.73
N GLY A 262 1.32 19.52 -10.58
CA GLY A 262 1.18 18.23 -9.92
C GLY A 262 -0.26 17.94 -9.51
N LYS A 263 -1.00 18.96 -9.02
CA LYS A 263 -2.45 18.85 -8.74
C LYS A 263 -3.25 18.44 -9.98
N LYS A 264 -2.93 19.03 -11.13
CA LYS A 264 -3.60 18.75 -12.40
C LYS A 264 -3.28 17.33 -12.89
N ILE A 265 -2.01 16.92 -12.76
CA ILE A 265 -1.54 15.56 -13.11
C ILE A 265 -2.23 14.51 -12.23
N LEU A 266 -2.28 14.70 -10.91
CA LEU A 266 -2.91 13.76 -9.97
C LEU A 266 -4.42 13.62 -10.23
N LYS A 267 -5.14 14.72 -10.51
CA LYS A 267 -6.56 14.66 -10.88
C LYS A 267 -6.80 13.85 -12.17
N LEU A 268 -5.92 13.99 -13.16
CA LEU A 268 -6.03 13.21 -14.39
C LEU A 268 -5.70 11.74 -14.14
N LEU A 269 -4.67 11.45 -13.35
CA LEU A 269 -4.31 10.08 -12.95
C LEU A 269 -5.43 9.38 -12.19
N GLN A 270 -6.10 10.08 -11.26
CA GLN A 270 -7.28 9.57 -10.57
C GLN A 270 -8.36 9.09 -11.54
N LYS A 271 -8.63 9.85 -12.61
CA LYS A 271 -9.57 9.44 -13.66
C LYS A 271 -9.02 8.25 -14.45
N ILE A 272 -7.76 8.31 -14.91
CA ILE A 272 -7.11 7.24 -15.67
C ILE A 272 -7.18 5.90 -14.93
N PHE A 273 -6.87 5.90 -13.64
CA PHE A 273 -6.87 4.70 -12.81
C PHE A 273 -8.25 4.05 -12.72
N SER A 274 -9.34 4.82 -12.68
CA SER A 274 -10.70 4.27 -12.69
C SER A 274 -11.12 3.70 -14.05
N TRP A 275 -10.36 3.98 -15.12
CA TRP A 275 -10.60 3.44 -16.47
C TRP A 275 -9.70 2.26 -16.82
N LEU A 276 -8.73 1.88 -15.97
CA LEU A 276 -7.91 0.69 -16.21
C LEU A 276 -8.77 -0.59 -16.21
N PRO A 277 -8.55 -1.52 -17.17
CA PRO A 277 -9.16 -2.85 -17.15
C PRO A 277 -8.92 -3.58 -15.82
N LEU A 278 -9.84 -4.45 -15.42
CA LEU A 278 -9.80 -5.16 -14.14
C LEU A 278 -9.13 -6.54 -14.26
N ALA A 279 -9.19 -7.14 -15.45
CA ALA A 279 -8.64 -8.47 -15.68
C ALA A 279 -8.15 -8.65 -17.12
N THR A 280 -7.36 -9.70 -17.32
CA THR A 280 -6.97 -10.19 -18.65
C THR A 280 -7.22 -11.70 -18.69
N LEU A 281 -7.79 -12.19 -19.79
CA LEU A 281 -8.06 -13.60 -20.03
C LEU A 281 -7.24 -14.10 -21.22
N VAL A 282 -6.37 -15.08 -20.97
CA VAL A 282 -5.52 -15.70 -22.00
C VAL A 282 -6.15 -17.00 -22.48
N ASP A 283 -6.43 -17.07 -23.78
CA ASP A 283 -7.02 -18.21 -24.49
C ASP A 283 -8.25 -18.81 -23.79
N HIS A 284 -9.04 -17.97 -23.13
CA HIS A 284 -10.21 -18.37 -22.33
C HIS A 284 -9.92 -19.37 -21.20
N LYS A 285 -8.64 -19.61 -20.85
CA LYS A 285 -8.23 -20.63 -19.88
C LYS A 285 -7.42 -20.08 -18.71
N VAL A 286 -6.68 -18.99 -18.89
CA VAL A 286 -5.88 -18.39 -17.81
C VAL A 286 -6.42 -17.01 -17.47
N LEU A 287 -6.96 -16.85 -16.27
CA LEU A 287 -7.44 -15.58 -15.75
C LEU A 287 -6.30 -14.86 -15.03
N ILE A 288 -6.07 -13.59 -15.38
CA ILE A 288 -5.06 -12.73 -14.78
C ILE A 288 -5.78 -11.56 -14.09
N VAL A 289 -5.63 -11.45 -12.77
CA VAL A 289 -6.22 -10.40 -11.91
C VAL A 289 -5.17 -9.94 -10.91
N HIS A 290 -5.21 -8.69 -10.45
CA HIS A 290 -4.17 -8.21 -9.52
C HIS A 290 -4.28 -8.87 -8.13
N GLY A 291 -5.43 -8.64 -7.48
CA GLY A 291 -5.84 -9.21 -6.20
C GLY A 291 -6.18 -10.69 -6.35
N GLY A 292 -7.45 -11.05 -6.37
CA GLY A 292 -7.84 -12.44 -6.47
C GLY A 292 -9.31 -12.65 -6.73
N ILE A 293 -9.86 -13.69 -6.13
CA ILE A 293 -11.27 -14.09 -6.30
C ILE A 293 -11.94 -14.27 -4.94
N SER A 294 -13.25 -14.38 -4.96
CA SER A 294 -14.11 -14.74 -3.83
C SER A 294 -15.08 -15.85 -4.24
N ASP A 295 -15.82 -16.39 -3.27
CA ASP A 295 -16.91 -17.34 -3.48
C ASP A 295 -18.06 -16.77 -4.34
N THR A 296 -18.15 -15.44 -4.39
CA THR A 296 -19.12 -14.69 -5.19
C THR A 296 -18.58 -14.20 -6.53
N THR A 297 -17.32 -14.47 -6.90
CA THR A 297 -16.75 -13.97 -8.16
C THR A 297 -17.57 -14.43 -9.37
N ASP A 298 -17.89 -13.46 -10.23
CA ASP A 298 -18.60 -13.64 -11.49
C ASP A 298 -17.95 -12.81 -12.60
N LEU A 299 -17.31 -13.48 -13.56
CA LEU A 299 -16.65 -12.82 -14.69
C LEU A 299 -17.61 -12.10 -15.62
N ASP A 300 -18.86 -12.56 -15.74
CA ASP A 300 -19.87 -11.91 -16.56
C ASP A 300 -20.34 -10.59 -15.92
N ALA A 301 -20.47 -10.59 -14.59
CA ALA A 301 -20.70 -9.36 -13.83
C ALA A 301 -19.53 -8.40 -14.02
N ILE A 302 -18.28 -8.85 -13.76
CA ILE A 302 -17.06 -8.04 -13.92
C ILE A 302 -16.97 -7.46 -15.34
N ALA A 303 -17.30 -8.21 -16.39
CA ALA A 303 -17.26 -7.72 -17.76
C ALA A 303 -18.24 -6.55 -18.03
N ARG A 304 -19.36 -6.47 -17.30
CA ARG A 304 -20.41 -5.46 -17.49
C ARG A 304 -20.34 -4.27 -16.55
N VAL A 305 -19.62 -4.39 -15.42
CA VAL A 305 -19.52 -3.33 -14.40
C VAL A 305 -19.09 -2.00 -15.02
N ASP A 306 -19.76 -0.92 -14.63
CA ASP A 306 -19.32 0.41 -15.04
C ASP A 306 -18.16 0.92 -14.16
N ARG A 307 -16.94 0.41 -14.42
CA ARG A 307 -15.77 0.54 -13.53
C ARG A 307 -15.40 1.98 -13.17
N HIS A 308 -15.68 2.95 -14.05
CA HIS A 308 -15.30 4.34 -13.82
C HIS A 308 -16.15 5.06 -12.76
N LYS A 309 -17.33 4.49 -12.41
CA LYS A 309 -18.12 4.95 -11.26
C LYS A 309 -17.35 4.78 -9.94
N TYR A 310 -16.51 3.75 -9.88
CA TYR A 310 -15.73 3.36 -8.70
C TYR A 310 -14.31 3.96 -8.79
N VAL A 311 -14.25 5.28 -8.64
CA VAL A 311 -13.00 6.04 -8.67
C VAL A 311 -11.99 5.49 -7.66
N SER A 312 -12.47 5.10 -6.48
CA SER A 312 -11.69 4.35 -5.51
C SER A 312 -12.42 3.09 -5.06
N ALA A 313 -11.69 1.99 -4.98
CA ALA A 313 -12.20 0.71 -4.50
C ALA A 313 -12.51 0.75 -3.00
N LEU A 314 -11.83 1.62 -2.24
CA LEU A 314 -12.04 1.80 -0.81
C LEU A 314 -13.28 2.63 -0.46
N ARG A 315 -14.07 3.06 -1.47
CA ARG A 315 -15.32 3.81 -1.25
C ARG A 315 -16.54 2.94 -1.53
N PRO A 316 -17.18 2.34 -0.50
CA PRO A 316 -18.41 1.60 -0.71
C PRO A 316 -19.56 2.54 -1.17
N PRO A 317 -20.50 2.03 -1.99
CA PRO A 317 -21.74 2.73 -2.29
C PRO A 317 -22.56 2.94 -1.00
N LYS A 318 -23.13 4.15 -0.79
CA LYS A 318 -23.88 4.47 0.44
C LYS A 318 -25.33 3.95 0.38
N LEU A 319 -25.69 2.98 1.23
CA LEU A 319 -27.06 2.43 1.38
C LEU A 319 -27.97 3.26 2.31
N LYS A 320 -29.26 3.41 1.95
CA LYS A 320 -30.26 4.27 2.62
C LYS A 320 -30.54 3.95 4.11
N ASN A 321 -30.44 2.70 4.54
CA ASN A 321 -31.02 2.27 5.83
C ASN A 321 -30.16 2.55 7.07
N GLN A 322 -28.84 2.73 6.91
CA GLN A 322 -27.95 3.05 8.04
C GLN A 322 -27.93 4.54 8.34
N ALA A 323 -27.91 5.41 7.32
CA ALA A 323 -27.87 6.86 7.49
C ALA A 323 -29.15 7.42 8.16
N ALA A 324 -30.32 6.86 7.87
CA ALA A 324 -31.58 7.30 8.46
C ALA A 324 -31.72 6.90 9.93
N ASN A 325 -31.29 5.68 10.29
CA ASN A 325 -31.34 5.18 11.66
C ASN A 325 -30.25 5.82 12.53
N GLU A 326 -29.06 6.08 11.98
CA GLU A 326 -28.03 6.83 12.68
C GLU A 326 -28.40 8.30 12.88
N LYS A 327 -28.97 8.99 11.88
CA LYS A 327 -29.47 10.36 12.04
C LYS A 327 -30.58 10.45 13.09
N LYS A 328 -31.52 9.50 13.14
CA LYS A 328 -32.58 9.44 14.16
C LYS A 328 -32.04 9.15 15.56
N LYS A 329 -31.07 8.23 15.67
CA LYS A 329 -30.41 7.90 16.94
C LYS A 329 -29.54 9.06 17.45
N ARG A 330 -28.81 9.74 16.56
CA ARG A 330 -27.94 10.89 16.86
C ARG A 330 -28.72 12.16 17.22
N ARG A 331 -29.86 12.44 16.58
CA ARG A 331 -30.76 13.55 16.99
C ARG A 331 -31.33 13.36 18.40
N ARG A 332 -31.64 12.12 18.80
CA ARG A 332 -32.10 11.80 20.16
C ARG A 332 -30.98 11.92 21.22
N LEU A 333 -29.73 11.62 20.84
CA LEU A 333 -28.56 11.74 21.73
C LEU A 333 -28.04 13.18 21.87
N ALA A 334 -28.29 14.05 20.89
CA ALA A 334 -27.83 15.45 20.88
C ALA A 334 -28.82 16.45 21.54
N GLY A 335 -29.94 16.00 22.11
CA GLY A 335 -30.84 16.85 22.91
C GLY A 335 -31.60 17.96 22.15
N PHE A 336 -31.62 17.94 20.82
CA PHE A 336 -32.38 18.91 20.01
C PHE A 336 -33.81 18.41 19.78
N ASP A 337 -34.68 18.59 20.77
CA ASP A 337 -36.12 18.57 20.55
C ASP A 337 -36.73 19.77 21.30
N GLN A 338 -36.75 20.92 20.64
CA GLN A 338 -37.61 22.04 21.02
C GLN A 338 -38.38 22.51 19.80
N SER A 339 -39.69 22.32 19.91
CA SER A 339 -40.74 22.75 19.01
C SER A 339 -40.73 24.26 18.78
N TYR A 340 -40.55 24.70 17.54
CA TYR A 340 -41.14 25.95 17.03
C TYR A 340 -41.49 25.79 15.55
N GLY A 341 -42.69 26.26 15.19
CA GLY A 341 -43.43 25.88 13.99
C GLY A 341 -42.85 26.30 12.64
N GLU A 342 -43.16 25.50 11.63
CA GLU A 342 -42.87 25.75 10.22
C GLU A 342 -43.72 26.89 9.65
N PRO A 343 -43.14 27.81 8.86
CA PRO A 343 -43.85 28.46 7.78
C PRO A 343 -43.58 27.71 6.47
N GLN A 344 -44.64 27.30 5.81
CA GLN A 344 -44.63 26.77 4.44
C GLN A 344 -43.99 27.80 3.48
N ARG A 345 -42.92 27.40 2.80
CA ARG A 345 -42.54 27.99 1.52
C ARG A 345 -42.54 26.91 0.46
N SER A 346 -43.50 27.04 -0.45
CA SER A 346 -43.48 26.48 -1.78
C SER A 346 -42.33 27.10 -2.55
N ASP A 347 -41.40 26.30 -3.05
CA ASP A 347 -40.71 26.62 -4.29
C ASP A 347 -40.36 25.32 -5.03
N SER A 348 -40.92 25.25 -6.22
CA SER A 348 -40.66 24.30 -7.28
C SER A 348 -39.26 24.55 -7.85
N ASP A 349 -38.34 23.63 -7.61
CA ASP A 349 -37.26 23.34 -8.56
C ASP A 349 -36.80 21.89 -8.33
N SER A 350 -37.19 21.05 -9.28
CA SER A 350 -36.79 19.65 -9.34
C SER A 350 -35.34 19.56 -9.82
N ASP A 351 -34.40 19.47 -8.87
CA ASP A 351 -33.03 19.03 -9.15
C ASP A 351 -33.03 17.57 -9.67
N PRO A 352 -32.24 17.26 -10.71
CA PRO A 352 -32.22 15.94 -11.32
C PRO A 352 -31.51 14.91 -10.42
N GLU A 353 -32.28 13.90 -10.03
CA GLU A 353 -31.88 12.55 -9.59
C GLU A 353 -30.46 12.38 -9.00
N SER A 354 -30.35 12.55 -7.68
CA SER A 354 -29.27 11.94 -6.92
C SER A 354 -29.43 10.42 -6.92
N GLY A 355 -28.75 9.73 -7.85
CA GLY A 355 -28.78 8.27 -7.97
C GLY A 355 -28.54 7.55 -6.64
N GLU A 356 -29.51 6.71 -6.29
CA GLU A 356 -29.56 5.85 -5.11
C GLU A 356 -28.64 4.64 -5.31
N ALA A 357 -27.91 4.19 -4.28
CA ALA A 357 -27.17 2.93 -4.37
C ALA A 357 -28.13 1.74 -4.25
N THR A 358 -28.13 0.89 -5.27
CA THR A 358 -28.92 -0.35 -5.36
C THR A 358 -28.12 -1.54 -4.81
N GLU A 359 -28.79 -2.66 -4.51
CA GLU A 359 -28.09 -3.93 -4.19
C GLU A 359 -27.14 -4.37 -5.33
N ALA A 360 -27.46 -4.01 -6.57
CA ALA A 360 -26.58 -4.23 -7.71
C ALA A 360 -25.28 -3.43 -7.58
N ASP A 361 -25.33 -2.17 -7.15
CA ASP A 361 -24.13 -1.34 -6.98
C ASP A 361 -23.19 -1.86 -5.89
N GLU A 362 -23.74 -2.48 -4.83
CA GLU A 362 -22.96 -3.14 -3.78
C GLU A 362 -22.30 -4.42 -4.28
N HIS A 363 -23.03 -5.22 -5.06
CA HIS A 363 -22.48 -6.42 -5.68
C HIS A 363 -21.36 -6.07 -6.68
N GLU A 364 -21.59 -5.10 -7.56
CA GLU A 364 -20.60 -4.60 -8.52
C GLU A 364 -19.34 -4.05 -7.82
N TRP A 365 -19.53 -3.24 -6.78
CA TRP A 365 -18.42 -2.74 -5.96
C TRP A 365 -17.62 -3.88 -5.33
N LYS A 366 -18.31 -4.87 -4.77
CA LYS A 366 -17.67 -6.03 -4.15
C LYS A 366 -16.84 -6.82 -5.16
N GLN A 367 -17.32 -7.02 -6.40
CA GLN A 367 -16.52 -7.65 -7.45
C GLN A 367 -15.21 -6.89 -7.69
N ILE A 368 -15.25 -5.55 -7.79
CA ILE A 368 -14.03 -4.74 -7.97
C ILE A 368 -13.09 -4.90 -6.79
N VAL A 369 -13.60 -4.77 -5.57
CA VAL A 369 -12.77 -4.89 -4.36
C VAL A 369 -12.12 -6.26 -4.28
N ASP A 370 -12.87 -7.33 -4.53
CA ASP A 370 -12.35 -8.69 -4.44
C ASP A 370 -11.25 -8.94 -5.49
N ILE A 371 -11.42 -8.46 -6.73
CA ILE A 371 -10.43 -8.55 -7.81
C ILE A 371 -9.15 -7.75 -7.51
N LEU A 372 -9.21 -6.70 -6.70
CA LEU A 372 -8.07 -5.84 -6.39
C LEU A 372 -7.38 -6.18 -5.06
N TRP A 373 -8.08 -6.74 -4.07
CA TRP A 373 -7.58 -6.84 -2.68
C TRP A 373 -7.58 -8.24 -2.05
N SER A 374 -8.19 -9.24 -2.69
CA SER A 374 -8.27 -10.58 -2.07
C SER A 374 -6.91 -11.29 -2.07
N ASP A 375 -6.72 -12.22 -1.12
CA ASP A 375 -5.55 -13.11 -1.03
C ASP A 375 -5.89 -14.60 -0.88
N PRO A 376 -5.10 -15.53 -1.46
CA PRO A 376 -5.32 -16.95 -1.26
C PRO A 376 -4.92 -17.39 0.16
N MET A 377 -5.65 -18.34 0.73
CA MET A 377 -5.33 -18.98 2.01
C MET A 377 -5.32 -20.51 1.89
N PRO A 378 -4.47 -21.23 2.64
CA PRO A 378 -4.37 -22.68 2.51
C PRO A 378 -5.61 -23.43 3.01
N GLN A 379 -6.40 -22.84 3.91
CA GLN A 379 -7.63 -23.45 4.45
C GLN A 379 -8.81 -23.23 3.51
N SER A 380 -9.73 -24.20 3.45
CA SER A 380 -10.99 -24.04 2.73
C SER A 380 -11.88 -22.93 3.32
N GLY A 381 -12.73 -22.36 2.47
CA GLY A 381 -13.68 -21.31 2.81
C GLY A 381 -13.35 -19.95 2.18
N CYS A 382 -14.18 -18.96 2.49
CA CYS A 382 -14.02 -17.57 2.07
C CYS A 382 -14.31 -16.70 3.30
N ILE A 383 -13.35 -15.90 3.76
CA ILE A 383 -13.50 -15.04 4.94
C ILE A 383 -13.07 -13.61 4.61
N PRO A 384 -13.66 -12.57 5.21
CA PRO A 384 -13.22 -11.19 5.00
C PRO A 384 -11.73 -10.99 5.31
N ASN A 385 -11.03 -10.19 4.50
CA ASN A 385 -9.63 -9.86 4.76
C ASN A 385 -9.54 -8.70 5.74
N GLU A 386 -9.69 -9.02 7.04
CA GLU A 386 -9.63 -8.02 8.11
C GLU A 386 -8.23 -7.38 8.24
N VAL A 387 -7.18 -8.09 7.80
CA VAL A 387 -5.80 -7.63 7.95
C VAL A 387 -5.47 -6.53 6.94
N ARG A 388 -5.91 -6.65 5.68
CA ARG A 388 -5.75 -5.57 4.68
C ARG A 388 -6.89 -4.55 4.73
N GLY A 389 -8.05 -4.96 5.24
CA GLY A 389 -9.27 -4.15 5.36
C GLY A 389 -10.09 -4.04 4.06
N GLY A 390 -9.72 -4.77 3.00
CA GLY A 390 -10.48 -4.89 1.75
C GLY A 390 -10.35 -6.30 1.16
N GLY A 391 -11.38 -6.77 0.46
CA GLY A 391 -11.41 -8.10 -0.17
C GLY A 391 -11.62 -9.26 0.81
N CYS A 392 -11.20 -10.45 0.41
CA CYS A 392 -11.35 -11.68 1.21
C CYS A 392 -10.09 -12.56 1.17
N TYR A 393 -9.96 -13.44 2.17
CA TYR A 393 -9.13 -14.63 2.06
C TYR A 393 -9.95 -15.77 1.46
N TRP A 394 -9.46 -16.42 0.40
CA TRP A 394 -10.17 -17.54 -0.23
C TRP A 394 -9.35 -18.82 -0.25
N GLY A 395 -10.03 -19.96 -0.07
CA GLY A 395 -9.44 -21.28 -0.02
C GLY A 395 -9.36 -22.02 -1.37
N PRO A 396 -8.77 -23.23 -1.35
CA PRO A 396 -8.69 -24.08 -2.54
C PRO A 396 -10.06 -24.52 -3.08
N ASP A 397 -11.08 -24.66 -2.23
CA ASP A 397 -12.43 -25.03 -2.66
C ASP A 397 -13.14 -23.91 -3.43
N VAL A 398 -12.89 -22.65 -3.06
CA VAL A 398 -13.38 -21.48 -3.81
C VAL A 398 -12.71 -21.42 -5.18
N THR A 399 -11.39 -21.64 -5.22
CA THR A 399 -10.63 -21.71 -6.48
C THR A 399 -11.19 -22.78 -7.41
N GLU A 400 -11.42 -23.98 -6.89
CA GLU A 400 -12.02 -25.07 -7.66
C GLU A 400 -13.37 -24.68 -8.26
N LYS A 401 -14.27 -24.13 -7.44
CA LYS A 401 -15.62 -23.74 -7.87
C LYS A 401 -15.60 -22.66 -8.95
N VAL A 402 -14.79 -21.61 -8.76
CA VAL A 402 -14.73 -20.48 -9.70
C VAL A 402 -14.08 -20.90 -11.01
N LEU A 403 -12.95 -21.62 -10.98
CA LEU A 403 -12.30 -22.09 -12.18
C LEU A 403 -13.19 -23.08 -12.96
N ALA A 404 -13.88 -23.99 -12.27
CA ALA A 404 -14.82 -24.91 -12.92
C ALA A 404 -16.03 -24.19 -13.53
N ARG A 405 -16.58 -23.19 -12.84
CA ARG A 405 -17.73 -22.39 -13.32
C ARG A 405 -17.42 -21.67 -14.62
N HIS A 406 -16.22 -21.13 -14.76
CA HIS A 406 -15.80 -20.33 -15.91
C HIS A 406 -14.87 -21.09 -16.89
N ASP A 407 -14.76 -22.42 -16.76
CA ASP A 407 -13.94 -23.29 -17.61
C ASP A 407 -12.45 -22.87 -17.71
N LEU A 408 -11.90 -22.39 -16.60
CA LEU A 408 -10.53 -21.93 -16.45
C LEU A 408 -9.61 -23.04 -15.92
N GLN A 409 -8.32 -22.95 -16.27
CA GLN A 409 -7.26 -23.87 -15.85
C GLN A 409 -6.36 -23.28 -14.75
N LEU A 410 -6.12 -21.97 -14.82
CA LEU A 410 -5.15 -21.29 -13.95
C LEU A 410 -5.63 -19.87 -13.64
N LEU A 411 -5.46 -19.48 -12.37
CA LEU A 411 -5.53 -18.09 -11.92
C LEU A 411 -4.09 -17.56 -11.74
N VAL A 412 -3.74 -16.49 -12.42
CA VAL A 412 -2.49 -15.74 -12.19
C VAL A 412 -2.83 -14.44 -11.48
N ARG A 413 -2.11 -14.16 -10.40
CA ARG A 413 -2.30 -12.97 -9.58
C ARG A 413 -0.99 -12.35 -9.10
N SER A 414 -1.03 -11.14 -8.53
CA SER A 414 0.18 -10.42 -8.07
C SER A 414 0.08 -10.02 -6.59
N HIS A 415 0.17 -8.72 -6.21
CA HIS A 415 -0.22 -8.10 -4.92
C HIS A 415 0.51 -8.57 -3.63
N GLU A 416 0.97 -9.81 -3.57
CA GLU A 416 1.77 -10.36 -2.50
C GLU A 416 3.20 -10.51 -2.98
N CYS A 417 4.11 -9.82 -2.31
CA CYS A 417 5.54 -10.06 -2.48
C CYS A 417 5.84 -11.54 -2.19
N LYS A 418 6.57 -12.20 -3.09
CA LYS A 418 7.06 -13.57 -2.92
C LYS A 418 8.57 -13.58 -2.97
N GLN A 419 9.18 -14.39 -2.11
CA GLN A 419 10.62 -14.44 -1.94
C GLN A 419 11.40 -14.73 -3.23
N GLU A 420 10.90 -15.67 -4.02
CA GLU A 420 11.50 -16.06 -5.30
C GLU A 420 10.87 -15.29 -6.48
N GLY A 421 10.04 -14.28 -6.21
CA GLY A 421 9.28 -13.52 -7.19
C GLY A 421 8.01 -14.22 -7.68
N TYR A 422 7.77 -15.47 -7.29
CA TYR A 422 6.53 -16.20 -7.61
C TYR A 422 6.24 -17.30 -6.59
N GLU A 423 4.99 -17.77 -6.53
CA GLU A 423 4.57 -18.91 -5.70
C GLU A 423 3.31 -19.58 -6.27
N PHE A 424 3.24 -20.91 -6.21
CA PHE A 424 2.00 -21.66 -6.50
C PHE A 424 1.28 -22.05 -5.21
N CYS A 425 -0.04 -21.93 -5.20
CA CYS A 425 -0.91 -22.49 -4.17
C CYS A 425 -2.15 -23.18 -4.79
N HIS A 426 -3.02 -23.72 -3.94
CA HIS A 426 -4.27 -24.41 -4.32
C HIS A 426 -4.06 -25.47 -5.42
N ASP A 427 -3.17 -26.42 -5.14
CA ASP A 427 -2.81 -27.51 -6.05
C ASP A 427 -2.30 -27.03 -7.43
N ARG A 428 -1.51 -25.94 -7.41
CA ARG A 428 -0.95 -25.27 -8.61
C ARG A 428 -1.99 -24.62 -9.53
N ARG A 429 -3.20 -24.38 -9.03
CA ARG A 429 -4.25 -23.65 -9.77
C ARG A 429 -4.25 -22.14 -9.54
N VAL A 430 -3.51 -21.66 -8.55
CA VAL A 430 -3.27 -20.23 -8.32
C VAL A 430 -1.77 -19.96 -8.33
N LEU A 431 -1.36 -18.98 -9.12
CA LEU A 431 0.02 -18.54 -9.28
C LEU A 431 0.14 -17.06 -8.91
N THR A 432 0.93 -16.76 -7.88
CA THR A 432 1.33 -15.39 -7.56
C THR A 432 2.62 -15.03 -8.32
N ILE A 433 2.67 -13.87 -8.97
CA ILE A 433 3.86 -13.30 -9.65
C ILE A 433 4.14 -11.88 -9.14
N PHE A 434 5.40 -11.57 -8.86
CA PHE A 434 5.82 -10.27 -8.31
C PHE A 434 7.12 -9.80 -8.98
N SER A 435 7.11 -8.57 -9.52
CA SER A 435 8.17 -8.08 -10.40
C SER A 435 9.07 -6.99 -9.77
N ALA A 436 8.78 -6.52 -8.55
CA ALA A 436 9.67 -5.63 -7.81
C ALA A 436 10.70 -6.45 -7.02
N SER A 437 11.99 -6.33 -7.33
CA SER A 437 13.04 -7.06 -6.59
C SER A 437 13.60 -6.21 -5.46
N ASN A 438 14.09 -6.85 -4.39
CA ASN A 438 14.58 -6.14 -3.19
C ASN A 438 13.53 -5.17 -2.59
N TYR A 439 12.25 -5.55 -2.66
CA TYR A 439 11.11 -4.69 -2.36
C TYR A 439 11.16 -4.10 -0.94
N TYR A 440 11.56 -4.90 0.04
CA TYR A 440 11.74 -4.41 1.42
C TYR A 440 13.17 -3.92 1.68
N GLU A 441 14.18 -4.65 1.21
CA GLU A 441 15.59 -4.34 1.40
C GLU A 441 16.43 -5.11 0.38
N VAL A 442 17.65 -4.65 0.09
CA VAL A 442 18.59 -5.38 -0.77
C VAL A 442 18.82 -6.79 -0.24
N GLY A 443 18.41 -7.78 -1.03
CA GLY A 443 18.48 -9.20 -0.70
C GLY A 443 17.21 -9.80 -0.08
N SER A 444 16.10 -9.05 0.00
CA SER A 444 14.82 -9.55 0.54
C SER A 444 14.17 -10.60 -0.36
N ASN A 445 13.96 -10.25 -1.63
CA ASN A 445 13.26 -11.06 -2.61
C ASN A 445 13.84 -10.86 -4.02
N ARG A 446 13.62 -11.84 -4.87
CA ARG A 446 13.79 -11.73 -6.33
C ARG A 446 12.53 -11.13 -6.95
N GLY A 447 12.70 -10.47 -8.10
CA GLY A 447 11.60 -10.20 -9.02
C GLY A 447 11.49 -11.32 -10.04
N ALA A 448 10.31 -11.53 -10.59
CA ALA A 448 10.10 -12.46 -11.69
C ALA A 448 9.05 -11.94 -12.68
N TYR A 449 9.10 -12.46 -13.90
CA TYR A 449 8.02 -12.39 -14.88
C TYR A 449 7.79 -13.79 -15.48
N ILE A 450 6.60 -13.99 -16.04
CA ILE A 450 6.20 -15.24 -16.71
C ILE A 450 6.31 -15.03 -18.21
N ARG A 451 6.78 -16.06 -18.93
CA ARG A 451 6.55 -16.22 -20.37
C ARG A 451 5.63 -17.39 -20.58
N MET A 452 4.58 -17.19 -21.37
CA MET A 452 3.55 -18.19 -21.60
C MET A 452 3.30 -18.34 -23.09
N GLY A 453 3.50 -19.55 -23.61
CA GLY A 453 3.21 -19.90 -24.99
C GLY A 453 1.82 -20.51 -25.16
N HIS A 454 1.58 -21.09 -26.34
CA HIS A 454 0.33 -21.76 -26.70
C HIS A 454 -0.03 -22.98 -25.82
N ASP A 455 0.94 -23.54 -25.09
CA ASP A 455 0.73 -24.64 -24.14
C ASP A 455 0.19 -24.16 -22.79
N LEU A 456 0.13 -22.83 -22.58
CA LEU A 456 -0.31 -22.16 -21.37
C LEU A 456 0.49 -22.55 -20.12
N ILE A 457 1.71 -23.08 -20.30
CA ILE A 457 2.60 -23.44 -19.20
C ILE A 457 3.43 -22.20 -18.82
N PRO A 458 3.38 -21.74 -17.56
CA PRO A 458 4.15 -20.57 -17.14
C PRO A 458 5.65 -20.88 -17.03
N HIS A 459 6.47 -20.18 -17.82
CA HIS A 459 7.93 -20.20 -17.71
C HIS A 459 8.44 -18.98 -16.96
N PHE A 460 9.00 -19.21 -15.77
CA PHE A 460 9.49 -18.14 -14.89
C PHE A 460 10.88 -17.65 -15.29
N VAL A 461 11.05 -16.33 -15.32
CA VAL A 461 12.37 -15.69 -15.41
C VAL A 461 12.57 -14.81 -14.19
N GLN A 462 13.45 -15.28 -13.29
CA GLN A 462 13.80 -14.56 -12.07
C GLN A 462 14.97 -13.60 -12.28
N TYR A 463 14.97 -12.51 -11.55
CA TYR A 463 16.03 -11.51 -11.56
C TYR A 463 16.10 -10.75 -10.24
N GLN A 464 17.14 -9.94 -10.10
CA GLN A 464 17.32 -9.04 -8.98
C GLN A 464 18.05 -7.81 -9.49
N ALA A 465 17.39 -6.65 -9.48
CA ALA A 465 17.99 -5.39 -9.89
C ALA A 465 18.98 -4.92 -8.81
N SER A 466 20.20 -4.56 -9.20
CA SER A 466 21.16 -3.95 -8.29
C SER A 466 22.28 -3.25 -9.05
N LYS A 467 22.68 -2.07 -8.58
CA LYS A 467 23.86 -1.34 -9.08
C LYS A 467 25.18 -1.85 -8.46
N THR A 468 25.12 -2.66 -7.39
CA THR A 468 26.28 -2.99 -6.54
C THR A 468 26.27 -4.42 -6.00
N CYS A 469 25.60 -5.37 -6.66
CA CYS A 469 25.63 -6.77 -6.21
C CYS A 469 26.98 -7.41 -6.51
N ARG A 470 27.96 -7.23 -5.61
CA ARG A 470 28.77 -8.40 -5.23
C ARG A 470 27.77 -9.40 -4.68
N GLU A 471 27.71 -10.60 -5.26
CA GLU A 471 26.82 -11.68 -4.81
C GLU A 471 26.94 -11.85 -3.29
N LEU A 472 25.98 -11.30 -2.55
CA LEU A 472 25.93 -11.45 -1.11
C LEU A 472 25.69 -12.95 -0.84
N THR A 473 26.49 -13.53 0.04
CA THR A 473 26.19 -14.88 0.53
C THR A 473 24.82 -14.88 1.22
N LEU A 474 24.11 -16.01 1.21
CA LEU A 474 22.81 -16.14 1.89
C LEU A 474 22.85 -15.62 3.34
N ARG A 475 23.94 -15.90 4.07
CA ARG A 475 24.16 -15.41 5.43
C ARG A 475 24.21 -13.88 5.52
N GLN A 476 24.90 -13.23 4.58
CA GLN A 476 25.00 -11.76 4.55
C GLN A 476 23.68 -11.12 4.17
N SER A 477 22.97 -11.71 3.20
CA SER A 477 21.63 -11.28 2.79
C SER A 477 20.66 -11.32 3.97
N VAL A 478 20.52 -12.49 4.61
CA VAL A 478 19.65 -12.69 5.78
C VAL A 478 20.03 -11.74 6.92
N GLY A 479 21.32 -11.58 7.22
CA GLY A 479 21.76 -10.67 8.29
C GLY A 479 21.53 -9.18 7.97
N ARG A 480 21.50 -8.78 6.70
CA ARG A 480 21.14 -7.41 6.30
C ARG A 480 19.64 -7.19 6.41
N THR A 481 18.84 -8.07 5.81
CA THR A 481 17.37 -7.98 5.83
C THR A 481 16.83 -8.04 7.25
N GLU A 482 17.39 -8.90 8.10
CA GLU A 482 17.00 -9.02 9.51
C GLU A 482 17.23 -7.73 10.30
N ARG A 483 18.39 -7.08 10.12
CA ARG A 483 18.66 -5.80 10.79
C ARG A 483 17.70 -4.70 10.35
N SER A 484 17.35 -4.69 9.07
CA SER A 484 16.36 -3.74 8.52
C SER A 484 14.95 -4.03 9.06
N ALA A 485 14.52 -5.30 9.09
CA ALA A 485 13.24 -5.70 9.68
C ALA A 485 13.15 -5.35 11.17
N LEU A 486 14.19 -5.64 11.95
CA LEU A 486 14.23 -5.29 13.37
C LEU A 486 14.21 -3.78 13.59
N ARG A 487 14.84 -3.00 12.71
CA ARG A 487 14.76 -1.54 12.76
C ARG A 487 13.32 -1.07 12.54
N ALA A 488 12.66 -1.54 11.48
CA ALA A 488 11.26 -1.20 11.21
C ALA A 488 10.33 -1.63 12.37
N LEU A 489 10.57 -2.80 12.96
CA LEU A 489 9.81 -3.26 14.12
C LEU A 489 10.04 -2.39 15.36
N LYS A 490 11.27 -1.92 15.59
CA LYS A 490 11.57 -0.97 16.67
C LYS A 490 10.88 0.37 16.46
N GLU A 491 10.81 0.86 15.23
CA GLU A 491 10.05 2.06 14.88
C GLU A 491 8.56 1.86 15.21
N GLN A 492 7.97 0.70 14.89
CA GLN A 492 6.59 0.39 15.29
C GLN A 492 6.41 0.30 16.82
N LEU A 493 7.34 -0.34 17.54
CA LEU A 493 7.29 -0.37 19.00
C LEU A 493 7.34 1.04 19.60
N PHE A 494 8.13 1.94 18.99
CA PHE A 494 8.22 3.33 19.41
C PHE A 494 6.89 4.09 19.17
N VAL A 495 6.29 3.93 17.99
CA VAL A 495 4.97 4.52 17.62
C VAL A 495 3.83 4.10 18.57
N HIS A 496 4.01 2.99 19.29
CA HIS A 496 3.04 2.45 20.24
C HIS A 496 3.53 2.54 21.70
N LYS A 497 4.53 3.37 22.01
CA LYS A 497 5.15 3.42 23.34
C LYS A 497 4.16 3.70 24.47
N SER A 498 3.19 4.60 24.26
CA SER A 498 2.18 4.97 25.27
C SER A 498 1.28 3.79 25.61
N ASP A 499 0.78 3.13 24.57
CA ASP A 499 -0.15 2.01 24.70
C ASP A 499 0.56 0.79 25.29
N LEU A 500 1.84 0.57 24.93
CA LEU A 500 2.70 -0.41 25.54
C LEU A 500 2.93 -0.13 27.02
N MET A 501 3.20 1.13 27.38
CA MET A 501 3.42 1.55 28.76
C MET A 501 2.17 1.28 29.62
N SER A 502 0.98 1.68 29.15
CA SER A 502 -0.29 1.34 29.80
C SER A 502 -0.51 -0.17 29.91
N ALA A 503 -0.26 -0.92 28.84
CA ALA A 503 -0.40 -2.37 28.85
C ALA A 503 0.58 -3.07 29.81
N PHE A 504 1.80 -2.55 29.98
CA PHE A 504 2.77 -3.09 30.93
C PHE A 504 2.37 -2.81 32.39
N GLN A 505 1.82 -1.63 32.67
CA GLN A 505 1.32 -1.26 34.02
C GLN A 505 0.19 -2.18 34.49
N GLU A 506 -0.67 -2.67 33.58
CA GLU A 506 -1.69 -3.67 33.93
C GLU A 506 -1.09 -4.98 34.48
N PHE A 507 0.13 -5.33 34.05
CA PHE A 507 0.86 -6.49 34.54
C PHE A 507 1.80 -6.18 35.72
N ASP A 508 1.88 -4.93 36.15
CA ASP A 508 2.69 -4.45 37.28
C ASP A 508 1.85 -3.57 38.22
N PRO A 509 0.86 -4.15 38.93
CA PRO A 509 -0.05 -3.40 39.81
C PRO A 509 0.65 -2.73 41.00
N ASN A 510 1.87 -3.18 41.32
CA ASN A 510 2.69 -2.63 42.40
C ASN A 510 3.65 -1.53 41.91
N ASN A 511 3.61 -1.19 40.62
CA ASN A 511 4.45 -0.17 39.97
C ASN A 511 5.95 -0.34 40.27
N THR A 512 6.41 -1.59 40.20
CA THR A 512 7.80 -1.97 40.43
C THR A 512 8.74 -1.62 39.28
N GLY A 513 8.20 -1.30 38.09
CA GLY A 513 8.97 -1.09 36.87
C GLY A 513 9.36 -2.39 36.15
N MET A 514 8.93 -3.55 36.67
CA MET A 514 9.44 -4.86 36.27
C MET A 514 8.32 -5.82 35.87
N ILE A 515 8.44 -6.42 34.68
CA ILE A 515 7.49 -7.44 34.20
C ILE A 515 8.19 -8.73 33.78
N SER A 516 7.47 -9.85 33.83
CA SER A 516 7.99 -11.10 33.28
C SER A 516 8.07 -11.05 31.75
N LEU A 517 8.99 -11.82 31.17
CA LEU A 517 9.11 -11.94 29.72
C LEU A 517 7.85 -12.49 29.02
N ARG A 518 7.03 -13.25 29.75
CA ARG A 518 5.74 -13.73 29.25
C ARG A 518 4.75 -12.58 29.16
N HIS A 519 4.68 -11.75 30.19
CA HIS A 519 3.83 -10.56 30.21
C HIS A 519 4.27 -9.53 29.17
N TRP A 520 5.57 -9.32 28.99
CA TRP A 520 6.11 -8.49 27.90
C TRP A 520 5.58 -8.96 26.54
N ALA A 521 5.77 -10.24 26.20
CA ALA A 521 5.33 -10.77 24.92
C ALA A 521 3.81 -10.63 24.72
N SER A 522 3.00 -10.94 25.74
CA SER A 522 1.54 -10.81 25.67
C SER A 522 1.08 -9.35 25.52
N ALA A 523 1.70 -8.41 26.23
CA ALA A 523 1.37 -7.00 26.13
C ALA A 523 1.75 -6.42 24.76
N THR A 524 2.95 -6.75 24.25
CA THR A 524 3.39 -6.33 22.92
C THR A 524 2.52 -6.91 21.81
N GLU A 525 2.14 -8.20 21.92
CA GLU A 525 1.21 -8.84 20.99
C GLU A 525 -0.16 -8.15 20.97
N ARG A 526 -0.71 -7.85 22.14
CA ARG A 526 -2.01 -7.19 22.29
C ARG A 526 -2.01 -5.76 21.72
N VAL A 527 -0.95 -4.99 21.95
CA VAL A 527 -0.89 -3.58 21.55
C VAL A 527 -0.61 -3.43 20.06
N LEU A 528 0.39 -4.16 19.53
CA LEU A 528 0.78 -4.00 18.12
C LEU A 528 -0.08 -4.84 17.18
N ASN A 529 -0.66 -5.94 17.65
CA ASN A 529 -1.54 -6.84 16.88
C ASN A 529 -0.95 -7.29 15.52
N LEU A 530 0.38 -7.43 15.44
CA LEU A 530 1.08 -7.82 14.20
C LEU A 530 1.12 -9.34 13.94
N GLY A 531 0.58 -10.16 14.86
CA GLY A 531 0.62 -11.62 14.75
C GLY A 531 2.04 -12.22 14.75
N LEU A 532 3.03 -11.48 15.30
CA LEU A 532 4.43 -11.89 15.29
C LEU A 532 4.76 -12.87 16.43
N PRO A 533 5.72 -13.80 16.22
CA PRO A 533 6.15 -14.73 17.26
C PRO A 533 7.08 -14.03 18.28
N TRP A 534 6.54 -13.14 19.10
CA TRP A 534 7.28 -12.28 20.04
C TRP A 534 8.25 -13.03 20.96
N ARG A 535 7.89 -14.26 21.36
CA ARG A 535 8.76 -15.13 22.17
C ARG A 535 10.05 -15.52 21.46
N VAL A 536 10.01 -15.68 20.14
CA VAL A 536 11.18 -15.99 19.29
C VAL A 536 12.02 -14.74 19.04
N LEU A 537 11.38 -13.58 18.90
CA LEU A 537 12.05 -12.29 18.67
C LEU A 537 12.70 -11.70 19.92
N ARG A 538 12.27 -12.13 21.12
CA ARG A 538 12.79 -11.68 22.42
C ARG A 538 14.32 -11.49 22.47
N PRO A 539 15.18 -12.45 22.08
CA PRO A 539 16.64 -12.30 22.26
C PRO A 539 17.25 -11.14 21.46
N GLN A 540 16.52 -10.62 20.46
CA GLN A 540 16.95 -9.53 19.58
C GLN A 540 16.36 -8.19 20.00
N LEU A 541 15.30 -8.20 20.83
CA LEU A 541 14.53 -7.02 21.22
C LEU A 541 14.68 -6.66 22.70
N VAL A 542 15.00 -7.63 23.57
CA VAL A 542 14.99 -7.43 25.03
C VAL A 542 16.28 -7.96 25.66
N SER A 543 16.97 -7.08 26.38
CA SER A 543 17.99 -7.40 27.37
C SER A 543 17.30 -7.84 28.67
N SER A 544 17.26 -9.14 28.97
CA SER A 544 16.69 -9.61 30.25
C SER A 544 17.73 -9.53 31.37
N THR A 545 17.30 -9.13 32.56
CA THR A 545 18.12 -9.24 33.78
C THR A 545 18.38 -10.71 34.13
N GLU A 546 19.38 -10.98 34.98
CA GLU A 546 19.74 -12.35 35.40
C GLU A 546 18.57 -13.13 36.02
N SER A 547 17.51 -12.43 36.49
CA SER A 547 16.30 -13.01 37.07
C SER A 547 15.18 -13.34 36.07
N GLY A 548 15.37 -13.06 34.77
CA GLY A 548 14.34 -13.32 33.74
C GLY A 548 13.19 -12.31 33.74
N MET A 549 13.41 -11.14 34.35
CA MET A 549 12.49 -10.00 34.34
C MET A 549 12.97 -8.94 33.32
N VAL A 550 12.05 -8.07 32.91
CA VAL A 550 12.29 -6.94 32.02
C VAL A 550 11.97 -5.67 32.77
N ASP A 551 12.96 -4.78 32.88
CA ASP A 551 12.71 -3.39 33.27
C ASP A 551 12.10 -2.68 32.07
N TYR A 552 10.77 -2.56 32.06
CA TYR A 552 10.08 -2.01 30.90
C TYR A 552 10.28 -0.49 30.77
N GLN A 553 10.60 0.22 31.85
CA GLN A 553 10.87 1.65 31.83
C GLN A 553 12.24 1.95 31.21
N GLN A 554 13.25 1.17 31.60
CA GLN A 554 14.56 1.21 30.97
C GLN A 554 14.46 0.74 29.51
N TRP A 555 13.73 -0.35 29.25
CA TRP A 555 13.55 -0.88 27.89
C TRP A 555 12.93 0.16 26.96
N ILE A 556 11.84 0.85 27.34
CA ILE A 556 11.26 1.94 26.53
C ILE A 556 12.28 3.08 26.32
N ARG A 557 12.99 3.50 27.37
CA ARG A 557 14.02 4.54 27.28
C ARG A 557 15.17 4.17 26.34
N GLU A 558 15.55 2.89 26.26
CA GLU A 558 16.60 2.40 25.36
C GLU A 558 16.22 2.54 23.87
N PHE A 559 14.92 2.57 23.53
CA PHE A 559 14.48 2.91 22.16
C PHE A 559 14.36 4.42 21.94
N SER A 560 14.13 5.21 23.00
CA SER A 560 13.99 6.67 22.94
C SER A 560 15.31 7.43 22.73
N ILE A 561 16.47 6.77 22.59
CA ILE A 561 17.81 7.41 22.50
C ILE A 561 18.00 8.28 21.23
N THR A 562 16.96 8.44 20.39
CA THR A 562 16.93 9.37 19.24
C THR A 562 16.13 10.66 19.48
N GLU A 563 15.77 11.00 20.73
CA GLU A 563 15.08 12.27 21.03
C GLU A 563 16.04 13.49 21.06
N PRO A 564 15.66 14.62 20.43
CA PRO A 564 15.87 15.94 21.01
C PRO A 564 14.90 16.13 22.20
N LYS A 565 15.39 16.75 23.27
CA LYS A 565 14.65 17.01 24.51
C LYS A 565 13.41 17.88 24.26
N LEU A 566 12.22 17.28 24.23
CA LEU A 566 10.97 17.96 24.57
C LEU A 566 10.27 17.15 25.66
N GLU A 567 10.41 17.57 26.93
CA GLU A 567 9.60 17.04 28.02
C GLU A 567 8.18 17.60 27.86
N MET A 568 7.26 16.81 27.28
CA MET A 568 5.84 17.17 27.19
C MET A 568 4.94 16.11 27.83
N ALA A 569 3.84 16.60 28.41
CA ALA A 569 3.00 15.88 29.37
C ALA A 569 1.90 14.99 28.77
N ASP A 570 1.65 15.02 27.45
CA ASP A 570 0.61 14.17 26.82
C ASP A 570 1.08 13.54 25.50
N ASN A 571 1.73 12.37 25.62
CA ASN A 571 2.30 11.62 24.50
C ASN A 571 1.25 11.09 23.49
N SER A 572 -0.03 10.94 23.84
CA SER A 572 -0.99 10.21 22.97
C SER A 572 -1.34 10.96 21.67
N ILE A 573 -1.33 12.30 21.72
CA ILE A 573 -1.61 13.16 20.56
C ILE A 573 -0.46 13.11 19.56
N LEU A 574 0.76 13.35 20.05
CA LEU A 574 1.98 13.30 19.26
C LEU A 574 2.15 11.93 18.61
N GLU A 575 1.90 10.84 19.34
CA GLU A 575 1.94 9.48 18.79
C GLU A 575 0.88 9.26 17.69
N THR A 576 -0.34 9.79 17.84
CA THR A 576 -1.41 9.67 16.82
C THR A 576 -1.08 10.42 15.52
N MET A 577 -0.46 11.59 15.63
CA MET A 577 -0.03 12.37 14.46
C MET A 577 1.25 11.79 13.84
N TYR A 578 2.14 11.26 14.68
CA TYR A 578 3.35 10.55 14.26
C TYR A 578 3.06 9.20 13.59
N ARG A 579 2.01 8.46 14.00
CA ARG A 579 1.45 7.31 13.25
C ARG A 579 1.14 7.66 11.80
N ASN A 580 0.80 8.92 11.56
CA ASN A 580 0.50 9.48 10.26
C ASN A 580 1.60 10.40 9.73
N HIS A 581 2.86 10.25 10.19
CA HIS A 581 3.98 11.13 9.86
C HIS A 581 4.20 11.29 8.34
N CYS A 582 4.00 10.22 7.57
CA CYS A 582 4.06 10.26 6.10
C CYS A 582 2.96 11.13 5.45
N ASN A 583 1.86 11.36 6.18
CA ASN A 583 0.69 12.14 5.77
C ASN A 583 0.65 13.53 6.39
N LEU A 584 1.65 13.97 7.19
CA LEU A 584 1.60 15.26 7.89
C LEU A 584 1.43 16.44 6.95
N GLU A 585 2.07 16.43 5.78
CA GLU A 585 1.86 17.49 4.77
C GLU A 585 0.41 17.48 4.25
N THR A 586 -0.21 16.31 4.16
CA THR A 586 -1.63 16.17 3.78
C THR A 586 -2.54 16.63 4.92
N ILE A 587 -2.24 16.25 6.17
CA ILE A 587 -2.96 16.66 7.38
C ILE A 587 -2.87 18.18 7.56
N PHE A 588 -1.68 18.75 7.38
CA PHE A 588 -1.46 20.20 7.45
C PHE A 588 -2.42 20.93 6.52
N ARG A 589 -2.48 20.49 5.25
CA ARG A 589 -3.38 21.07 4.23
C ARG A 589 -4.86 20.75 4.46
N ILE A 590 -5.19 19.80 5.32
CA ILE A 590 -6.56 19.49 5.76
C ILE A 590 -6.97 20.44 6.88
N ILE A 591 -6.05 20.75 7.79
CA ILE A 591 -6.29 21.65 8.91
C ILE A 591 -6.28 23.12 8.44
N ASP A 592 -5.40 23.48 7.50
CA ASP A 592 -5.37 24.78 6.80
C ASP A 592 -6.57 24.89 5.83
N THR A 593 -7.74 25.16 6.41
CA THR A 593 -9.03 25.17 5.71
C THR A 593 -9.19 26.40 4.84
N ASP A 594 -8.54 27.51 5.20
CA ASP A 594 -8.57 28.78 4.48
C ASP A 594 -7.43 28.92 3.45
N HIS A 595 -6.51 27.95 3.37
CA HIS A 595 -5.36 27.93 2.46
C HIS A 595 -4.42 29.12 2.64
N SER A 596 -4.37 29.67 3.86
CA SER A 596 -3.42 30.71 4.23
C SER A 596 -1.98 30.20 4.23
N GLY A 597 -1.77 28.87 4.24
CA GLY A 597 -0.46 28.26 4.45
C GLY A 597 -0.05 28.26 5.92
N LEU A 598 -0.99 28.61 6.81
CA LEU A 598 -0.85 28.66 8.26
C LEU A 598 -2.07 27.94 8.86
N ILE A 599 -1.88 27.23 9.96
CA ILE A 599 -2.98 26.63 10.73
C ILE A 599 -3.29 27.56 11.89
N SER A 600 -4.51 28.09 11.95
CA SER A 600 -4.99 28.80 13.13
C SER A 600 -5.25 27.83 14.29
N PHE A 601 -5.14 28.31 15.53
CA PHE A 601 -5.46 27.48 16.70
C PHE A 601 -6.92 27.02 16.72
N GLU A 602 -7.82 27.77 16.09
CA GLU A 602 -9.22 27.37 15.96
C GLU A 602 -9.38 26.20 15.00
N GLU A 603 -8.72 26.23 13.84
CA GLU A 603 -8.69 25.10 12.89
C GLU A 603 -8.05 23.85 13.50
N PHE A 604 -6.94 24.03 14.22
CA PHE A 604 -6.26 22.95 14.93
C PHE A 604 -7.18 22.31 15.98
N HIS A 605 -7.85 23.14 16.79
CA HIS A 605 -8.72 22.68 17.87
C HIS A 605 -9.99 21.98 17.37
N GLN A 606 -10.62 22.50 16.30
CA GLN A 606 -11.81 21.88 15.73
C GLN A 606 -11.49 20.53 15.06
N THR A 607 -10.35 20.43 14.35
CA THR A 607 -9.88 19.16 13.78
C THR A 607 -9.65 18.13 14.89
N TRP A 608 -9.05 18.55 15.99
CA TRP A 608 -8.73 17.66 17.11
C TRP A 608 -9.95 17.16 17.87
N LYS A 609 -10.97 18.01 18.07
CA LYS A 609 -12.26 17.59 18.65
C LYS A 609 -12.96 16.50 17.84
N LEU A 610 -12.81 16.53 16.51
CA LEU A 610 -13.33 15.46 15.67
C LEU A 610 -12.51 14.18 15.76
N LEU A 611 -11.18 14.31 15.80
CA LEU A 611 -10.27 13.18 15.95
C LEU A 611 -10.50 12.46 17.28
N SER A 612 -10.65 13.19 18.39
CA SER A 612 -10.92 12.62 19.71
C SER A 612 -12.26 11.88 19.76
N SER A 613 -13.30 12.45 19.15
CA SER A 613 -14.61 11.81 19.01
C SER A 613 -14.56 10.53 18.18
N HIS A 614 -13.80 10.52 17.07
CA HIS A 614 -13.70 9.36 16.19
C HIS A 614 -12.85 8.22 16.79
N LEU A 615 -11.72 8.56 17.40
CA LEU A 615 -10.83 7.60 18.04
C LEU A 615 -11.30 7.16 19.43
N LYS A 616 -12.44 7.68 19.91
CA LYS A 616 -12.97 7.46 21.28
C LYS A 616 -11.93 7.80 22.35
N MET A 617 -11.12 8.81 22.10
CA MET A 617 -10.12 9.31 23.04
C MET A 617 -10.71 10.49 23.79
N GLU A 618 -10.67 10.46 25.13
CA GLU A 618 -10.99 11.64 25.93
C GLU A 618 -9.73 12.52 26.03
N ILE A 619 -9.76 13.66 25.37
CA ILE A 619 -8.67 14.63 25.39
C ILE A 619 -9.25 15.96 25.86
N SER A 620 -8.60 16.57 26.86
CA SER A 620 -9.06 17.86 27.39
C SER A 620 -8.77 19.01 26.42
N ASP A 621 -9.70 19.96 26.28
CA ASP A 621 -9.51 21.19 25.46
C ASP A 621 -8.23 21.95 25.84
N LYS A 622 -7.83 21.85 27.11
CA LYS A 622 -6.58 22.42 27.61
C LYS A 622 -5.35 21.74 26.98
N ALA A 623 -5.32 20.42 26.91
CA ALA A 623 -4.21 19.68 26.31
C ALA A 623 -4.05 19.97 24.81
N VAL A 624 -5.15 20.18 24.09
CA VAL A 624 -5.12 20.57 22.66
C VAL A 624 -4.54 21.96 22.47
N THR A 625 -4.91 22.89 23.36
CA THR A 625 -4.43 24.27 23.33
C THR A 625 -2.94 24.35 23.69
N ASP A 626 -2.53 23.61 24.73
CA ASP A 626 -1.13 23.53 25.16
C ASP A 626 -0.25 22.92 24.06
N LEU A 627 -0.77 21.96 23.31
CA LEU A 627 -0.08 21.40 22.15
C LEU A 627 0.05 22.40 21.00
N ALA A 628 -1.02 23.09 20.60
CA ALA A 628 -0.97 24.08 19.52
C ALA A 628 0.09 25.17 19.82
N GLN A 629 0.13 25.63 21.07
CA GLN A 629 1.14 26.59 21.56
C GLN A 629 2.56 26.03 21.59
N SER A 630 2.73 24.72 21.74
CA SER A 630 4.05 24.09 21.74
C SER A 630 4.64 23.88 20.34
N ILE A 631 3.77 23.78 19.33
CA ILE A 631 4.14 23.63 17.92
C ILE A 631 4.47 25.00 17.31
N ASP A 632 3.76 26.04 17.72
CA ASP A 632 4.00 27.44 17.36
C ASP A 632 5.32 27.96 17.99
N PHE A 633 6.45 27.66 17.32
CA PHE A 633 7.79 28.01 17.79
C PHE A 633 8.03 29.52 17.76
N ASN A 634 7.47 30.21 16.77
CA ASN A 634 7.66 31.65 16.58
C ASN A 634 6.69 32.51 17.44
N LYS A 635 5.67 31.87 18.03
CA LYS A 635 4.62 32.45 18.90
C LYS A 635 3.75 33.49 18.20
N ASP A 636 3.48 33.31 16.92
CA ASP A 636 2.65 34.21 16.12
C ASP A 636 1.14 33.92 16.23
N GLY A 637 0.76 32.86 16.95
CA GLY A 637 -0.63 32.45 17.16
C GLY A 637 -1.19 31.62 16.00
N SER A 638 -0.34 31.22 15.07
CA SER A 638 -0.62 30.29 13.99
C SER A 638 0.53 29.28 13.86
N ILE A 639 0.29 28.19 13.13
CA ILE A 639 1.30 27.14 12.94
C ILE A 639 1.62 27.06 11.46
N ASP A 640 2.86 27.39 11.07
CA ASP A 640 3.29 27.24 9.68
C ASP A 640 3.68 25.80 9.33
N ILE A 641 3.85 25.50 8.04
CA ILE A 641 4.18 24.14 7.58
C ILE A 641 5.53 23.65 8.09
N ASN A 642 6.51 24.53 8.29
CA ASN A 642 7.79 24.14 8.84
C ASN A 642 7.66 23.86 10.33
N GLU A 643 6.94 24.69 11.09
CA GLU A 643 6.66 24.47 12.52
C GLU A 643 5.88 23.17 12.73
N PHE A 644 4.84 22.96 11.93
CA PHE A 644 4.05 21.73 11.90
C PHE A 644 4.85 20.52 11.40
N MET A 645 5.92 20.68 10.65
CA MET A 645 6.77 19.55 10.27
C MET A 645 7.89 19.33 11.29
N GLU A 646 8.41 20.39 11.91
CA GLU A 646 9.52 20.36 12.86
C GLU A 646 9.09 19.83 14.21
N ALA A 647 7.87 20.16 14.66
CA ALA A 647 7.27 19.55 15.85
C ALA A 647 7.13 18.03 15.75
N PHE A 648 7.22 17.47 14.54
CA PHE A 648 7.09 16.04 14.27
C PHE A 648 8.31 15.45 13.56
N ARG A 649 9.41 16.22 13.37
CA ARG A 649 10.64 15.69 12.78
C ARG A 649 11.34 14.74 13.76
N LEU A 650 11.60 13.52 13.30
CA LEU A 650 12.74 12.75 13.80
C LEU A 650 14.03 13.37 13.28
N VAL A 651 14.95 13.71 14.18
CA VAL A 651 16.37 13.82 13.81
C VAL A 651 16.84 12.39 13.52
N HIS A 652 17.20 12.14 12.26
CA HIS A 652 17.63 10.83 11.75
C HIS A 652 18.83 10.21 12.47
#